data_AF-A0A6A3LMI4-F1
#
_entry.id   AF-A0A6A3LMI4-F1
#
_cell.length_a   1.000
_cell.length_b   1.000
_cell.length_c   1.000
_cell.angle_alpha   90.00
_cell.angle_beta   90.00
_cell.angle_gamma   90.00
#
_symmetry.space_group_name_H-M   'P 1'
#
loop_
_entity.id
_entity.type
_entity.pdbx_description
1 polymer ?
#
loop_
_entity_poly.entity_id
_entity_poly.type
_entity_poly.pdbx_seq_one_letter_code
_entity_poly.pdbx_strand_id
1 'polypeptide(L)'
;MAQASLRPRSNTAGVPEVEESGAALLPRHQAVASTTHAPSSGRSWLPRLLLLGGAVYAVLMLAWSSHNLSASESAASASQLTASGQEDGMDLAALLKAANLPTTDATATKQVQETQTIESTEEEEKEEEERATLYVATPIPTQAAIDRPMEASQVREALRQAREEVVATMEAEGSSNSAAASTRSGSQMSDEDKRQMEAEEQDRDVLLLPKGETRPRSLKCLGWRSTGGCSPYGPRKPEKDLTCTRLVPFGHSGYCEVEDTETGERFRVMRRYCSSSKWDGSFRCSDAADFVNFRYKARDAVEVARAPEFTLPNVAENDTEEAARDGIVMVVYPKLIPSAYATIKTLREVFGCRLPIEIWYRRAEVKGHPDSMKPLMALAEDNETSVITFHEITDWHAAGYGTKVFAIYNSHFERILFLDADNVPTRDPTFLFSSPEFVENGAVFWPDFWHPGRTIFNIHSQSLLWELLDMPFVNMFEQESGQLLIDRRRHAEALELVKFFTFHRPSHFDYMKLVHGDKDLFRFAWMKLGAPFHMIEAVPALAGKTINDSFCGLTMVQHDAQGEVLFMHRNSHKLTGEPLRAEVNYRSRAIARSRKKAEIRQRYRSEGKEIPSWSELDALAQAEETPAPTLEPPEPDGYPDSAVWTHLLSFRNVSGQEFYYVETYNADPEFPKSQNCYGQRNVSKNEYFYAQEVADLPFAGLETHLRRFAAEAVEIKQS
;
A
#
# COMPACT_ATOMS: atom_id res chain seq x y z
N MET A 1 72.11 1.27 -2.04
CA MET A 1 72.85 0.12 -2.61
C MET A 1 71.87 -0.59 -3.53
N ALA A 2 72.06 -0.51 -4.85
CA ALA A 2 72.86 -1.44 -5.67
C ALA A 2 72.04 -2.70 -6.03
N GLN A 3 71.49 -2.78 -7.25
CA GLN A 3 72.08 -3.44 -8.45
C GLN A 3 71.90 -4.98 -8.44
N ALA A 4 71.72 -5.69 -9.56
CA ALA A 4 71.22 -5.37 -10.91
C ALA A 4 71.03 -6.69 -11.70
N SER A 5 70.20 -6.68 -12.76
CA SER A 5 70.25 -7.51 -13.99
C SER A 5 70.69 -8.99 -13.99
N LEU A 6 69.99 -9.84 -14.77
CA LEU A 6 70.56 -10.37 -16.03
C LEU A 6 69.55 -11.17 -16.89
N ARG A 7 69.64 -10.93 -18.21
CA ARG A 7 69.16 -11.75 -19.35
C ARG A 7 70.36 -12.60 -19.85
N PRO A 8 70.25 -13.71 -20.64
CA PRO A 8 70.04 -13.56 -22.10
C PRO A 8 69.52 -14.77 -22.94
N ARG A 9 69.40 -14.51 -24.26
CA ARG A 9 69.34 -15.41 -25.45
C ARG A 9 67.96 -15.94 -25.90
N SER A 10 67.67 -16.10 -27.21
CA SER A 10 68.26 -15.52 -28.45
C SER A 10 67.47 -15.95 -29.71
N ASN A 11 67.37 -15.07 -30.73
CA ASN A 11 67.43 -15.32 -32.20
C ASN A 11 66.52 -16.41 -32.87
N THR A 12 66.07 -16.36 -34.13
CA THR A 12 66.12 -15.35 -35.23
C THR A 12 64.99 -15.63 -36.26
N ALA A 13 64.75 -14.68 -37.17
CA ALA A 13 63.79 -14.78 -38.29
C ALA A 13 64.21 -15.74 -39.43
N GLY A 14 63.27 -16.08 -40.33
CA GLY A 14 63.56 -16.68 -41.65
C GLY A 14 62.34 -17.32 -42.35
N VAL A 15 62.14 -17.00 -43.63
CA VAL A 15 61.13 -17.57 -44.56
C VAL A 15 61.90 -18.04 -45.83
N PRO A 16 61.63 -19.25 -46.37
CA PRO A 16 61.08 -19.34 -47.74
C PRO A 16 60.17 -20.56 -48.07
N GLU A 17 59.32 -20.36 -49.09
CA GLU A 17 59.00 -21.18 -50.31
C GLU A 17 59.27 -22.71 -50.42
N VAL A 18 58.63 -23.53 -51.28
CA VAL A 18 57.41 -23.53 -52.16
C VAL A 18 57.20 -24.97 -52.71
N GLU A 19 55.96 -25.39 -53.01
CA GLU A 19 55.58 -26.30 -54.13
C GLU A 19 54.06 -26.13 -54.40
N GLU A 20 53.64 -25.68 -55.59
CA GLU A 20 53.06 -26.46 -56.73
C GLU A 20 51.77 -27.27 -56.42
N SER A 21 50.71 -27.30 -57.25
CA SER A 21 50.34 -26.62 -58.51
C SER A 21 48.78 -26.46 -58.52
N GLY A 22 48.11 -25.50 -59.19
CA GLY A 22 48.05 -25.21 -60.63
C GLY A 22 46.83 -25.92 -61.27
N ALA A 23 45.89 -25.30 -61.98
CA ALA A 23 45.53 -23.90 -62.27
C ALA A 23 43.97 -23.87 -62.49
N ALA A 24 43.23 -22.87 -62.99
CA ALA A 24 43.43 -21.56 -63.64
C ALA A 24 42.11 -20.73 -63.45
N LEU A 25 41.82 -19.53 -64.00
CA LEU A 25 42.49 -18.57 -64.91
C LEU A 25 41.96 -17.13 -64.58
N LEU A 26 41.81 -16.25 -65.57
CA LEU A 26 41.49 -14.80 -65.53
C LEU A 26 40.75 -14.40 -66.84
N PRO A 27 40.40 -13.13 -67.17
CA PRO A 27 40.51 -11.81 -66.47
C PRO A 27 39.15 -11.03 -66.45
N ARG A 28 39.04 -9.69 -66.30
CA ARG A 28 39.57 -8.65 -65.37
C ARG A 28 39.20 -7.24 -65.95
N HIS A 29 38.88 -6.27 -65.07
CA HIS A 29 38.89 -4.79 -65.25
C HIS A 29 37.74 -4.00 -65.93
N GLN A 30 37.27 -2.99 -65.16
CA GLN A 30 37.04 -1.56 -65.49
C GLN A 30 35.91 -1.07 -66.44
N ALA A 31 34.85 -0.58 -65.77
CA ALA A 31 34.45 0.86 -65.73
C ALA A 31 33.69 1.55 -66.89
N VAL A 32 33.08 2.69 -66.51
CA VAL A 32 32.42 3.75 -67.31
C VAL A 32 30.96 3.50 -67.73
N ALA A 33 30.19 4.59 -67.61
CA ALA A 33 28.74 4.72 -67.63
C ALA A 33 28.00 4.32 -68.92
N SER A 34 26.69 4.11 -68.78
CA SER A 34 25.70 4.32 -69.84
C SER A 34 24.44 5.01 -69.29
N THR A 35 23.84 5.88 -70.10
CA THR A 35 22.58 6.58 -69.82
C THR A 35 21.46 6.03 -70.69
N THR A 36 20.20 6.28 -70.28
CA THR A 36 19.00 6.33 -71.13
C THR A 36 18.72 5.14 -72.07
N HIS A 37 17.70 4.33 -71.76
CA HIS A 37 16.36 4.48 -72.37
C HIS A 37 15.33 3.48 -71.80
N ALA A 38 14.08 3.95 -71.66
CA ALA A 38 12.85 3.15 -71.56
C ALA A 38 12.16 3.16 -72.96
N PRO A 39 11.13 2.34 -73.32
CA PRO A 39 9.98 1.98 -72.45
C PRO A 39 9.28 0.61 -72.65
N SER A 40 8.27 0.32 -71.80
CA SER A 40 7.17 -0.66 -71.97
C SER A 40 7.57 -2.16 -72.03
N SER A 41 6.74 -3.17 -71.72
CA SER A 41 5.48 -3.33 -70.95
C SER A 41 5.49 -4.80 -70.42
N GLY A 42 4.70 -5.29 -69.46
CA GLY A 42 3.53 -4.75 -68.76
C GLY A 42 2.50 -5.87 -68.50
N ARG A 43 2.76 -6.79 -67.55
CA ARG A 43 1.77 -7.75 -66.99
C ARG A 43 2.20 -8.25 -65.59
N SER A 44 1.23 -8.46 -64.70
CA SER A 44 1.46 -8.55 -63.24
C SER A 44 1.66 -9.97 -62.70
N TRP A 45 2.55 -10.11 -61.71
CA TRP A 45 2.85 -11.38 -61.02
C TRP A 45 2.34 -11.47 -59.56
N LEU A 46 1.88 -10.35 -58.97
CA LEU A 46 1.46 -10.30 -57.55
C LEU A 46 0.43 -11.37 -57.11
N PRO A 47 -0.60 -11.74 -57.90
CA PRO A 47 -1.61 -12.70 -57.44
C PRO A 47 -1.04 -14.10 -57.11
N ARG A 48 0.06 -14.49 -57.76
CA ARG A 48 0.69 -15.81 -57.55
C ARG A 48 1.59 -15.85 -56.31
N LEU A 49 2.24 -14.74 -55.97
CA LEU A 49 3.06 -14.61 -54.76
C LEU A 49 2.21 -14.66 -53.49
N LEU A 50 1.04 -14.01 -53.49
CA LEU A 50 0.13 -14.01 -52.33
C LEU A 50 -0.45 -15.40 -52.03
N LEU A 51 -0.79 -16.19 -53.06
CA LEU A 51 -1.29 -17.56 -52.89
C LEU A 51 -0.22 -18.52 -52.35
N LEU A 52 1.04 -18.39 -52.80
CA LEU A 52 2.16 -19.17 -52.27
C LEU A 52 2.49 -18.80 -50.82
N GLY A 53 2.48 -17.51 -50.47
CA GLY A 53 2.69 -17.06 -49.09
C GLY A 53 1.63 -17.59 -48.12
N GLY A 54 0.35 -17.54 -48.51
CA GLY A 54 -0.76 -18.05 -47.70
C GLY A 54 -0.68 -19.56 -47.45
N ALA A 55 -0.28 -20.35 -48.45
CA ALA A 55 -0.13 -21.80 -48.31
C ALA A 55 1.00 -22.17 -47.33
N VAL A 56 2.15 -21.49 -47.40
CA VAL A 56 3.27 -21.72 -46.48
C VAL A 56 2.90 -21.34 -45.04
N TYR A 57 2.18 -20.21 -44.85
CA TYR A 57 1.70 -19.78 -43.54
C TYR A 57 0.72 -20.81 -42.92
N ALA A 58 -0.21 -21.34 -43.69
CA ALA A 58 -1.17 -22.35 -43.23
C ALA A 58 -0.48 -23.66 -42.79
N VAL A 59 0.52 -24.13 -43.54
CA VAL A 59 1.29 -25.34 -43.18
C VAL A 59 2.12 -25.12 -41.91
N LEU A 60 2.75 -23.95 -41.75
CA LEU A 60 3.49 -23.61 -40.53
C LEU A 60 2.57 -23.52 -39.30
N MET A 61 1.38 -22.94 -39.42
CA MET A 61 0.41 -22.88 -38.33
C MET A 61 -0.09 -24.28 -37.91
N LEU A 62 -0.32 -25.18 -38.88
CA LEU A 62 -0.73 -26.57 -38.60
C LEU A 62 0.39 -27.40 -37.95
N ALA A 63 1.65 -27.20 -38.36
CA ALA A 63 2.82 -27.81 -37.72
C ALA A 63 3.05 -27.28 -36.30
N TRP A 64 2.79 -26.00 -36.07
CA TRP A 64 2.88 -25.38 -34.74
C TRP A 64 1.74 -25.83 -33.80
N SER A 65 0.53 -26.05 -34.32
CA SER A 65 -0.57 -26.59 -33.51
C SER A 65 -0.37 -28.06 -33.14
N SER A 66 0.18 -28.89 -34.03
CA SER A 66 0.39 -30.32 -33.72
C SER A 66 1.53 -30.55 -32.73
N HIS A 67 2.60 -29.77 -32.78
CA HIS A 67 3.68 -29.84 -31.79
C HIS A 67 3.25 -29.43 -30.37
N ASN A 68 2.31 -28.49 -30.24
CA ASN A 68 1.80 -28.05 -28.93
C ASN A 68 0.75 -29.01 -28.33
N LEU A 69 0.14 -29.91 -29.11
CA LEU A 69 -0.90 -30.82 -28.61
C LEU A 69 -0.35 -32.01 -27.79
N SER A 70 0.95 -32.29 -27.83
CA SER A 70 1.58 -33.39 -27.08
C SER A 70 2.21 -32.97 -25.74
N ALA A 71 2.03 -31.71 -25.32
CA ALA A 71 2.53 -31.18 -24.05
C ALA A 71 1.42 -30.88 -23.02
N SER A 72 0.17 -31.21 -23.33
CA SER A 72 -1.03 -30.76 -22.60
C SER A 72 -1.44 -31.65 -21.40
N GLU A 73 -0.47 -32.17 -20.64
CA GLU A 73 -0.74 -32.81 -19.33
C GLU A 73 0.13 -32.28 -18.17
N SER A 74 0.78 -31.12 -18.36
CA SER A 74 1.32 -30.33 -17.24
C SER A 74 1.46 -28.85 -17.58
N ALA A 75 1.08 -27.97 -16.65
CA ALA A 75 1.32 -26.51 -16.61
C ALA A 75 0.71 -25.62 -17.73
N ALA A 76 -0.45 -25.04 -17.45
CA ALA A 76 -0.94 -23.77 -18.02
C ALA A 76 -1.99 -23.15 -17.09
N SER A 77 -2.09 -21.83 -16.88
CA SER A 77 -1.16 -20.71 -17.09
C SER A 77 -1.50 -19.61 -16.06
N ALA A 78 -0.64 -18.65 -15.66
CA ALA A 78 0.56 -18.07 -16.26
C ALA A 78 0.30 -17.18 -17.50
N SER A 79 -0.68 -16.27 -17.40
CA SER A 79 -0.88 -15.21 -18.39
C SER A 79 0.15 -14.09 -18.25
N GLN A 80 0.96 -13.87 -19.28
CA GLN A 80 1.86 -12.72 -19.35
C GLN A 80 1.08 -11.43 -19.63
N LEU A 81 0.77 -10.67 -18.58
CA LEU A 81 0.50 -9.24 -18.69
C LEU A 81 1.82 -8.48 -18.62
N THR A 82 2.14 -7.71 -19.66
CA THR A 82 3.29 -6.80 -19.67
C THR A 82 2.99 -5.59 -18.79
N ALA A 83 3.18 -5.75 -17.47
CA ALA A 83 3.06 -4.67 -16.52
C ALA A 83 4.18 -3.64 -16.76
N SER A 84 3.83 -2.51 -17.37
CA SER A 84 4.60 -1.28 -17.21
C SER A 84 4.50 -0.88 -15.74
N GLY A 85 5.59 -1.02 -14.99
CA GLY A 85 5.63 -0.72 -13.56
C GLY A 85 5.34 0.76 -13.30
N GLN A 86 4.09 1.07 -12.92
CA GLN A 86 3.72 2.35 -12.39
C GLN A 86 3.71 2.22 -10.86
N GLU A 87 4.77 2.74 -10.24
CA GLU A 87 5.01 2.69 -8.81
C GLU A 87 4.17 3.76 -8.08
N ASP A 88 2.88 3.49 -7.90
CA ASP A 88 1.98 4.36 -7.13
C ASP A 88 2.29 4.24 -5.63
N GLY A 89 3.16 5.13 -5.14
CA GLY A 89 3.40 5.30 -3.71
C GLY A 89 2.22 6.03 -3.05
N MET A 90 1.41 5.28 -2.29
CA MET A 90 0.39 5.76 -1.35
C MET A 90 -0.46 6.98 -1.79
N ASP A 91 -1.08 6.93 -2.97
CA ASP A 91 -2.15 7.89 -3.31
C ASP A 91 -3.46 7.53 -2.57
N LEU A 92 -3.56 8.02 -1.33
CA LEU A 92 -4.78 7.93 -0.52
C LEU A 92 -5.91 8.83 -1.06
N ALA A 93 -5.60 9.83 -1.90
CA ALA A 93 -6.61 10.65 -2.57
C ALA A 93 -7.36 9.85 -3.63
N ALA A 94 -6.69 9.02 -4.43
CA ALA A 94 -7.36 8.11 -5.38
C ALA A 94 -8.37 7.18 -4.68
N LEU A 95 -7.99 6.61 -3.52
CA LEU A 95 -8.85 5.72 -2.74
C LEU A 95 -10.10 6.43 -2.19
N LEU A 96 -9.94 7.64 -1.63
CA LEU A 96 -11.06 8.41 -1.06
C LEU A 96 -11.96 9.04 -2.14
N LYS A 97 -11.37 9.43 -3.28
CA LYS A 97 -12.10 9.99 -4.44
C LYS A 97 -13.00 8.95 -5.12
N ALA A 98 -12.70 7.66 -5.00
CA ALA A 98 -13.57 6.57 -5.41
C ALA A 98 -14.73 6.30 -4.43
N ALA A 99 -14.58 6.65 -3.14
CA ALA A 99 -15.62 6.45 -2.12
C ALA A 99 -16.72 7.54 -2.17
N ASN A 100 -16.41 8.74 -2.65
CA ASN A 100 -17.29 9.92 -2.61
C ASN A 100 -18.03 10.19 -3.95
N LEU A 101 -18.74 9.19 -4.48
CA LEU A 101 -19.63 9.34 -5.66
C LEU A 101 -21.12 9.15 -5.29
N PRO A 102 -21.90 10.23 -5.14
CA PRO A 102 -23.36 10.15 -5.10
C PRO A 102 -23.94 9.82 -6.48
N THR A 103 -24.85 8.85 -6.56
CA THR A 103 -25.49 8.45 -7.83
C THR A 103 -26.84 9.15 -8.04
N THR A 104 -26.89 10.16 -8.92
CA THR A 104 -28.14 10.68 -9.51
C THR A 104 -27.93 11.17 -10.93
N ASP A 105 -28.66 10.59 -11.90
CA ASP A 105 -28.76 11.09 -13.27
C ASP A 105 -29.70 12.31 -13.36
N ALA A 106 -29.25 13.39 -14.03
CA ALA A 106 -30.14 14.40 -14.60
C ALA A 106 -29.43 15.21 -15.71
N THR A 107 -29.92 15.13 -16.95
CA THR A 107 -29.42 15.90 -18.11
C THR A 107 -30.35 17.05 -18.50
N ALA A 108 -29.89 18.31 -18.54
CA ALA A 108 -30.43 19.34 -19.46
C ALA A 108 -29.59 20.64 -19.55
N THR A 109 -29.26 21.00 -20.78
CA THR A 109 -28.46 22.13 -21.27
C THR A 109 -29.08 23.54 -21.15
N LYS A 110 -28.27 24.56 -20.76
CA LYS A 110 -28.14 25.99 -21.24
C LYS A 110 -27.80 26.93 -20.07
N GLN A 111 -26.80 27.83 -20.04
CA GLN A 111 -26.03 28.66 -21.00
C GLN A 111 -26.58 30.10 -21.17
N VAL A 112 -25.68 31.10 -21.06
CA VAL A 112 -25.86 32.58 -21.20
C VAL A 112 -26.53 33.27 -19.98
N GLN A 113 -26.10 34.38 -19.36
CA GLN A 113 -24.87 35.20 -19.21
C GLN A 113 -25.34 36.62 -18.80
N GLU A 114 -24.57 37.33 -17.95
CA GLU A 114 -24.71 38.76 -17.57
C GLU A 114 -25.97 39.23 -16.79
N THR A 115 -25.99 40.35 -16.05
CA THR A 115 -25.01 41.08 -15.18
C THR A 115 -25.72 42.35 -14.63
N GLN A 116 -25.47 42.74 -13.35
CA GLN A 116 -25.78 44.05 -12.73
C GLN A 116 -27.27 44.44 -12.52
N THR A 117 -27.79 44.43 -11.27
CA THR A 117 -27.99 45.59 -10.33
C THR A 117 -29.17 46.53 -10.67
N ILE A 118 -29.94 47.12 -9.72
CA ILE A 118 -29.68 47.38 -8.29
C ILE A 118 -31.00 47.51 -7.47
N GLU A 119 -30.91 47.34 -6.14
CA GLU A 119 -31.85 47.78 -5.06
C GLU A 119 -33.39 47.63 -5.21
N SER A 120 -33.98 46.71 -4.43
CA SER A 120 -35.09 47.04 -3.51
C SER A 120 -35.23 46.04 -2.35
N THR A 121 -34.58 46.36 -1.24
CA THR A 121 -35.12 46.37 0.14
C THR A 121 -35.89 45.17 0.74
N GLU A 122 -35.31 44.64 1.83
CA GLU A 122 -35.99 44.43 3.13
C GLU A 122 -37.22 43.48 3.20
N GLU A 123 -37.17 42.28 2.61
CA GLU A 123 -38.17 41.23 2.96
C GLU A 123 -37.64 39.77 3.04
N GLU A 124 -36.46 39.43 2.52
CA GLU A 124 -35.93 38.04 2.56
C GLU A 124 -35.12 37.68 3.83
N GLU A 125 -34.60 38.64 4.59
CA GLU A 125 -33.79 38.41 5.83
C GLU A 125 -34.62 37.91 7.04
N LYS A 126 -35.73 37.19 6.82
CA LYS A 126 -36.59 36.66 7.90
C LYS A 126 -37.13 35.24 7.73
N GLU A 127 -37.05 34.63 6.55
CA GLU A 127 -37.46 33.22 6.37
C GLU A 127 -36.28 32.23 6.46
N GLU A 128 -35.02 32.69 6.38
CA GLU A 128 -33.86 31.80 6.47
C GLU A 128 -33.43 31.50 7.92
N GLU A 129 -33.67 32.42 8.86
CA GLU A 129 -33.35 32.21 10.29
C GLU A 129 -34.28 31.17 10.97
N GLU A 130 -35.54 31.06 10.52
CA GLU A 130 -36.51 30.10 11.07
C GLU A 130 -36.34 28.67 10.49
N ARG A 131 -35.53 28.49 9.44
CA ARG A 131 -35.16 27.16 8.91
C ARG A 131 -33.96 26.53 9.64
N ALA A 132 -33.23 27.30 10.43
CA ALA A 132 -32.03 26.84 11.13
C ALA A 132 -32.28 26.01 12.42
N THR A 133 -33.51 25.99 12.93
CA THR A 133 -33.81 25.56 14.32
C THR A 133 -34.58 24.24 14.47
N LEU A 134 -34.84 23.48 13.39
CA LEU A 134 -35.58 22.21 13.46
C LEU A 134 -34.89 20.97 12.86
N TYR A 135 -33.58 20.84 13.05
CA TYR A 135 -32.90 19.53 13.02
C TYR A 135 -32.36 19.16 14.40
N VAL A 136 -33.27 18.78 15.30
CA VAL A 136 -32.90 17.96 16.46
C VAL A 136 -32.46 16.59 15.93
N ALA A 137 -31.16 16.42 15.74
CA ALA A 137 -30.58 15.14 15.37
C ALA A 137 -30.91 14.12 16.47
N THR A 138 -31.80 13.18 16.16
CA THR A 138 -31.96 11.98 16.99
C THR A 138 -30.60 11.27 17.03
N PRO A 139 -30.07 10.90 18.22
CA PRO A 139 -28.79 10.22 18.28
C PRO A 139 -28.84 8.91 17.51
N ILE A 140 -28.15 8.87 16.37
CA ILE A 140 -27.68 7.60 15.79
C ILE A 140 -26.90 6.90 16.92
N PRO A 141 -27.15 5.62 17.22
CA PRO A 141 -26.37 4.90 18.22
C PRO A 141 -24.88 5.10 17.91
N THR A 142 -24.15 5.69 18.86
CA THR A 142 -22.74 5.98 18.64
C THR A 142 -22.00 4.67 18.33
N GLN A 143 -20.96 4.72 17.53
CA GLN A 143 -20.19 3.52 17.18
C GLN A 143 -19.63 2.84 18.46
N ALA A 144 -19.39 3.60 19.54
CA ALA A 144 -19.08 3.11 20.89
C ALA A 144 -20.20 2.27 21.58
N ALA A 145 -21.45 2.33 21.12
CA ALA A 145 -22.52 1.43 21.55
C ALA A 145 -22.48 0.07 20.81
N ILE A 146 -21.93 0.05 19.59
CA ILE A 146 -21.69 -1.16 18.78
C ILE A 146 -20.37 -1.82 19.17
N ASP A 147 -19.34 -1.03 19.48
CA ASP A 147 -17.99 -1.48 19.82
C ASP A 147 -17.81 -1.90 21.29
N ARG A 148 -18.89 -1.97 22.08
CA ARG A 148 -18.84 -2.65 23.38
C ARG A 148 -18.47 -4.12 23.15
N PRO A 149 -17.41 -4.66 23.76
CA PRO A 149 -17.06 -6.06 23.62
C PRO A 149 -18.15 -6.92 24.29
N MET A 150 -19.10 -7.41 23.49
CA MET A 150 -20.12 -8.33 23.97
C MET A 150 -19.45 -9.63 24.39
N GLU A 151 -19.43 -9.88 25.70
CA GLU A 151 -18.96 -11.14 26.27
C GLU A 151 -19.67 -12.34 25.63
N ALA A 152 -19.01 -13.49 25.56
CA ALA A 152 -19.58 -14.68 24.92
C ALA A 152 -20.82 -15.22 25.66
N SER A 153 -21.05 -14.77 26.89
CA SER A 153 -22.30 -14.91 27.66
C SER A 153 -23.35 -13.87 27.23
N GLN A 154 -22.96 -12.60 27.08
CA GLN A 154 -23.84 -11.50 26.63
C GLN A 154 -24.36 -11.70 25.21
N VAL A 155 -23.56 -12.26 24.29
CA VAL A 155 -24.04 -12.62 22.94
C VAL A 155 -25.11 -13.71 23.01
N ARG A 156 -24.94 -14.72 23.87
CA ARG A 156 -25.96 -15.78 24.08
C ARG A 156 -27.21 -15.24 24.76
N GLU A 157 -27.06 -14.35 25.72
CA GLU A 157 -28.16 -13.75 26.46
C GLU A 157 -28.93 -12.76 25.59
N ALA A 158 -28.28 -11.96 24.74
CA ALA A 158 -28.93 -11.14 23.72
C ALA A 158 -29.64 -11.98 22.66
N LEU A 159 -29.04 -13.11 22.23
CA LEU A 159 -29.72 -14.09 21.36
C LEU A 159 -30.94 -14.74 22.05
N ARG A 160 -30.88 -14.98 23.36
CA ARG A 160 -32.02 -15.48 24.15
C ARG A 160 -33.12 -14.44 24.26
N GLN A 161 -32.78 -13.21 24.65
CA GLN A 161 -33.72 -12.10 24.82
C GLN A 161 -34.38 -11.70 23.49
N ALA A 162 -33.61 -11.53 22.41
CA ALA A 162 -34.18 -11.22 21.09
C ALA A 162 -35.09 -12.36 20.56
N ARG A 163 -34.77 -13.63 20.86
CA ARG A 163 -35.63 -14.77 20.53
C ARG A 163 -36.91 -14.78 21.35
N GLU A 164 -36.83 -14.46 22.64
CA GLU A 164 -38.00 -14.34 23.53
C GLU A 164 -38.87 -13.13 23.16
N GLU A 165 -38.28 -12.02 22.69
CA GLU A 165 -38.99 -10.82 22.22
C GLU A 165 -39.69 -11.04 20.86
N VAL A 166 -39.07 -11.80 19.95
CA VAL A 166 -39.72 -12.27 18.71
C VAL A 166 -40.86 -13.25 19.01
N VAL A 167 -40.68 -14.19 19.94
CA VAL A 167 -41.76 -15.10 20.36
C VAL A 167 -42.90 -14.30 21.03
N ALA A 168 -42.59 -13.35 21.91
CA ALA A 168 -43.59 -12.53 22.59
C ALA A 168 -44.37 -11.62 21.64
N THR A 169 -43.73 -11.09 20.58
CA THR A 169 -44.45 -10.32 19.54
C THR A 169 -45.35 -11.22 18.69
N MET A 170 -44.89 -12.41 18.29
CA MET A 170 -45.75 -13.42 17.62
C MET A 170 -46.94 -13.86 18.48
N GLU A 171 -46.74 -14.05 19.80
CA GLU A 171 -47.83 -14.37 20.73
C GLU A 171 -48.79 -13.19 20.96
N ALA A 172 -48.30 -11.95 20.97
CA ALA A 172 -49.15 -10.75 21.09
C ALA A 172 -49.99 -10.48 19.83
N GLU A 173 -49.43 -10.65 18.63
CA GLU A 173 -50.16 -10.56 17.36
C GLU A 173 -51.17 -11.72 17.20
N GLY A 174 -50.83 -12.90 17.71
CA GLY A 174 -51.77 -14.02 17.83
C GLY A 174 -52.92 -13.74 18.81
N SER A 175 -52.62 -13.21 20.00
CA SER A 175 -53.62 -13.01 21.07
C SER A 175 -54.53 -11.79 20.85
N SER A 176 -54.11 -10.77 20.12
CA SER A 176 -54.90 -9.55 19.88
C SER A 176 -56.08 -9.76 18.93
N ASN A 177 -56.11 -10.85 18.16
CA ASN A 177 -57.17 -11.17 17.20
C ASN A 177 -58.35 -11.98 17.77
N SER A 178 -58.34 -12.35 19.06
CA SER A 178 -59.32 -13.28 19.65
C SER A 178 -60.75 -12.73 19.81
N ALA A 179 -60.99 -11.43 19.58
CA ALA A 179 -62.26 -10.76 19.82
C ALA A 179 -63.12 -10.49 18.55
N ALA A 180 -62.62 -10.81 17.35
CA ALA A 180 -63.28 -10.48 16.07
C ALA A 180 -63.56 -11.72 15.19
N ALA A 181 -63.77 -12.88 15.80
CA ALA A 181 -63.92 -14.18 15.13
C ALA A 181 -65.28 -14.38 14.42
N SER A 182 -65.57 -13.59 13.38
CA SER A 182 -66.57 -13.94 12.37
C SER A 182 -66.26 -13.32 11.00
N THR A 183 -66.29 -14.14 9.95
CA THR A 183 -66.16 -13.74 8.54
C THR A 183 -64.94 -12.91 8.14
N ARG A 184 -63.76 -13.53 8.15
CA ARG A 184 -62.78 -13.35 7.06
C ARG A 184 -61.96 -14.63 6.86
N SER A 185 -61.45 -14.82 5.64
CA SER A 185 -60.63 -15.98 5.27
C SER A 185 -59.36 -16.02 6.12
N GLY A 186 -58.90 -17.23 6.48
CA GLY A 186 -57.60 -17.40 7.11
C GLY A 186 -56.50 -16.82 6.24
N SER A 187 -55.58 -16.08 6.86
CA SER A 187 -54.36 -15.58 6.23
C SER A 187 -53.45 -16.76 5.91
N GLN A 188 -53.47 -17.19 4.65
CA GLN A 188 -52.41 -18.04 4.14
C GLN A 188 -51.09 -17.26 4.24
N MET A 189 -50.13 -17.80 4.99
CA MET A 189 -48.73 -17.38 4.92
C MET A 189 -48.31 -17.24 3.45
N SER A 190 -47.56 -16.20 3.13
CA SER A 190 -47.05 -16.03 1.77
C SER A 190 -46.09 -17.16 1.42
N ASP A 191 -45.87 -17.38 0.13
CA ASP A 191 -44.87 -18.33 -0.32
C ASP A 191 -43.43 -17.81 -0.08
N GLU A 192 -43.26 -16.57 0.40
CA GLU A 192 -41.99 -16.04 0.90
C GLU A 192 -41.76 -16.46 2.36
N ASP A 193 -42.75 -16.26 3.24
CA ASP A 193 -42.68 -16.66 4.66
C ASP A 193 -42.40 -18.17 4.81
N LYS A 194 -43.04 -19.00 3.96
CA LYS A 194 -42.81 -20.46 3.91
C LYS A 194 -41.36 -20.78 3.56
N ARG A 195 -40.83 -20.20 2.48
CA ARG A 195 -39.44 -20.41 2.04
C ARG A 195 -38.44 -19.92 3.08
N GLN A 196 -38.73 -18.82 3.78
CA GLN A 196 -37.90 -18.35 4.89
C GLN A 196 -37.88 -19.37 6.05
N MET A 197 -39.05 -19.81 6.54
CA MET A 197 -39.11 -20.80 7.63
C MET A 197 -38.50 -22.15 7.25
N GLU A 198 -38.68 -22.61 6.00
CA GLU A 198 -38.01 -23.82 5.48
C GLU A 198 -36.48 -23.66 5.47
N ALA A 199 -35.95 -22.47 5.14
CA ALA A 199 -34.52 -22.18 5.18
C ALA A 199 -33.98 -22.00 6.61
N GLU A 200 -34.78 -21.49 7.54
CA GLU A 200 -34.40 -21.33 8.96
C GLU A 200 -34.36 -22.68 9.70
N GLU A 201 -35.29 -23.59 9.41
CA GLU A 201 -35.28 -24.97 9.93
C GLU A 201 -34.15 -25.80 9.31
N GLN A 202 -33.84 -25.63 8.01
CA GLN A 202 -32.67 -26.27 7.38
C GLN A 202 -31.35 -25.81 8.00
N ASP A 203 -31.20 -24.50 8.22
CA ASP A 203 -29.94 -23.95 8.75
C ASP A 203 -29.81 -24.11 10.28
N ARG A 204 -30.86 -24.56 10.99
CA ARG A 204 -30.86 -24.75 12.45
C ARG A 204 -29.69 -25.62 12.94
N ASP A 205 -29.38 -26.67 12.19
CA ASP A 205 -28.38 -27.66 12.55
C ASP A 205 -26.98 -27.32 11.95
N VAL A 206 -26.84 -26.16 11.28
CA VAL A 206 -25.58 -25.63 10.74
C VAL A 206 -24.84 -24.83 11.82
N LEU A 207 -23.74 -25.38 12.31
CA LEU A 207 -22.97 -24.94 13.48
C LEU A 207 -22.14 -23.67 13.21
N LEU A 208 -21.62 -23.06 14.27
CA LEU A 208 -20.49 -22.14 14.17
C LEU A 208 -19.18 -22.93 14.23
N LEU A 209 -18.19 -22.54 13.42
CA LEU A 209 -16.86 -23.16 13.47
C LEU A 209 -16.23 -22.95 14.86
N PRO A 210 -15.65 -24.00 15.49
CA PRO A 210 -14.96 -23.85 16.78
C PRO A 210 -13.78 -22.88 16.73
N LYS A 211 -13.64 -22.05 17.76
CA LYS A 211 -12.44 -21.25 18.00
C LYS A 211 -11.28 -22.15 18.46
N GLY A 212 -10.06 -21.81 18.05
CA GLY A 212 -8.83 -22.48 18.47
C GLY A 212 -8.58 -23.84 17.82
N GLU A 213 -9.33 -24.23 16.77
CA GLU A 213 -9.24 -25.59 16.22
C GLU A 213 -7.81 -25.94 15.74
N THR A 214 -7.33 -27.10 16.19
CA THR A 214 -5.92 -27.53 16.11
C THR A 214 -5.57 -28.30 14.85
N ARG A 215 -6.57 -28.73 14.07
CA ARG A 215 -6.43 -29.53 12.84
C ARG A 215 -6.91 -28.77 11.59
N PRO A 216 -6.46 -29.13 10.38
CA PRO A 216 -7.12 -28.68 9.16
C PRO A 216 -8.49 -29.36 9.02
N ARG A 217 -9.35 -28.82 8.15
CA ARG A 217 -10.63 -29.45 7.75
C ARG A 217 -10.77 -29.56 6.24
N SER A 218 -11.27 -30.71 5.77
CA SER A 218 -11.59 -30.96 4.36
C SER A 218 -12.99 -30.40 4.02
N LEU A 219 -13.06 -29.07 3.87
CA LEU A 219 -14.32 -28.33 3.69
C LEU A 219 -14.76 -28.22 2.24
N LYS A 220 -16.03 -28.57 1.99
CA LYS A 220 -16.75 -28.43 0.72
C LYS A 220 -17.79 -27.31 0.85
N CYS A 221 -17.74 -26.31 -0.02
CA CYS A 221 -18.76 -25.25 -0.03
C CYS A 221 -20.13 -25.77 -0.50
N LEU A 222 -21.19 -25.33 0.17
CA LEU A 222 -22.60 -25.55 -0.19
C LEU A 222 -23.30 -24.30 -0.71
N GLY A 223 -22.85 -23.09 -0.33
CA GLY A 223 -23.29 -21.84 -0.93
C GLY A 223 -23.19 -20.63 0.00
N TRP A 224 -23.60 -19.47 -0.52
CA TRP A 224 -23.88 -18.28 0.28
C TRP A 224 -25.32 -18.33 0.79
N ARG A 225 -25.48 -18.14 2.10
CA ARG A 225 -26.74 -18.05 2.84
C ARG A 225 -26.97 -16.60 3.23
N SER A 226 -27.87 -15.92 2.53
CA SER A 226 -28.16 -14.50 2.75
C SER A 226 -29.07 -14.28 3.97
N THR A 227 -28.91 -13.18 4.68
CA THR A 227 -29.70 -12.83 5.88
C THR A 227 -30.14 -11.37 5.89
N GLY A 228 -31.19 -11.07 6.66
CA GLY A 228 -31.68 -9.72 6.95
C GLY A 228 -30.96 -9.03 8.11
N GLY A 229 -31.41 -7.82 8.44
CA GLY A 229 -30.98 -7.08 9.64
C GLY A 229 -29.50 -6.68 9.67
N CYS A 230 -28.81 -6.66 8.53
CA CYS A 230 -27.37 -6.45 8.43
C CYS A 230 -26.49 -7.36 9.32
N SER A 231 -27.00 -8.53 9.70
CA SER A 231 -26.37 -9.46 10.65
C SER A 231 -26.28 -10.87 10.07
N PRO A 232 -25.15 -11.60 10.22
CA PRO A 232 -25.04 -12.99 9.79
C PRO A 232 -25.91 -13.96 10.62
N TYR A 233 -26.56 -13.45 11.68
CA TYR A 233 -27.52 -14.17 12.52
C TYR A 233 -28.97 -13.68 12.32
N GLY A 234 -29.21 -12.78 11.36
CA GLY A 234 -30.54 -12.28 11.04
C GLY A 234 -31.43 -13.30 10.31
N PRO A 235 -32.72 -12.99 10.12
CA PRO A 235 -33.68 -13.85 9.43
C PRO A 235 -33.22 -14.20 8.01
N ARG A 236 -33.56 -15.40 7.53
CA ARG A 236 -33.05 -15.90 6.25
C ARG A 236 -33.66 -15.20 5.04
N LYS A 237 -32.86 -15.08 3.97
CA LYS A 237 -33.24 -14.51 2.69
C LYS A 237 -32.87 -15.45 1.54
N PRO A 238 -33.55 -16.61 1.43
CA PRO A 238 -33.21 -17.65 0.45
C PRO A 238 -33.37 -17.20 -1.01
N GLU A 239 -34.14 -16.13 -1.26
CA GLU A 239 -34.25 -15.47 -2.57
C GLU A 239 -32.97 -14.71 -2.99
N LYS A 240 -32.01 -14.55 -2.07
CA LYS A 240 -30.71 -13.88 -2.27
C LYS A 240 -29.52 -14.80 -1.98
N ASP A 241 -29.73 -16.10 -1.80
CA ASP A 241 -28.67 -17.09 -1.72
C ASP A 241 -27.89 -17.18 -3.05
N LEU A 242 -26.59 -17.46 -2.98
CA LEU A 242 -25.70 -17.50 -4.16
C LEU A 242 -24.91 -18.81 -4.21
N THR A 243 -24.55 -19.25 -5.42
CA THR A 243 -23.67 -20.40 -5.60
C THR A 243 -22.25 -20.09 -5.13
N CYS A 244 -21.50 -21.12 -4.72
CA CYS A 244 -20.12 -21.00 -4.23
C CYS A 244 -19.18 -20.15 -5.09
N THR A 245 -19.39 -20.14 -6.41
CA THR A 245 -18.57 -19.44 -7.41
C THR A 245 -18.97 -17.98 -7.68
N ARG A 246 -20.08 -17.49 -7.12
CA ARG A 246 -20.49 -16.07 -7.22
C ARG A 246 -19.72 -15.24 -6.21
N LEU A 247 -19.42 -13.99 -6.57
CA LEU A 247 -18.93 -12.98 -5.63
C LEU A 247 -20.09 -12.56 -4.72
N VAL A 248 -19.83 -12.48 -3.42
CA VAL A 248 -20.78 -11.91 -2.45
C VAL A 248 -20.73 -10.38 -2.57
N PRO A 249 -21.84 -9.68 -2.87
CA PRO A 249 -21.82 -8.23 -3.03
C PRO A 249 -21.44 -7.50 -1.74
N PHE A 250 -20.90 -6.28 -1.89
CA PHE A 250 -20.76 -5.33 -0.78
C PHE A 250 -22.14 -5.01 -0.17
N GLY A 251 -22.18 -4.71 1.14
CA GLY A 251 -23.42 -4.40 1.85
C GLY A 251 -24.35 -5.61 2.11
N HIS A 252 -24.00 -6.83 1.70
CA HIS A 252 -24.81 -8.02 2.00
C HIS A 252 -24.38 -8.68 3.32
N SER A 253 -25.37 -8.99 4.17
CA SER A 253 -25.22 -9.84 5.36
C SER A 253 -25.56 -11.31 5.08
N GLY A 254 -24.88 -12.22 5.78
CA GLY A 254 -25.06 -13.67 5.61
C GLY A 254 -23.80 -14.45 5.97
N TYR A 255 -23.70 -15.69 5.49
CA TYR A 255 -22.53 -16.55 5.68
C TYR A 255 -22.36 -17.54 4.52
N CYS A 256 -21.16 -18.08 4.38
CA CYS A 256 -20.93 -19.27 3.58
C CYS A 256 -21.28 -20.51 4.41
N GLU A 257 -22.14 -21.38 3.86
CA GLU A 257 -22.35 -22.73 4.38
C GLU A 257 -21.28 -23.65 3.77
N VAL A 258 -20.57 -24.37 4.64
CA VAL A 258 -19.61 -25.42 4.26
C VAL A 258 -19.94 -26.73 4.97
N GLU A 259 -19.63 -27.84 4.31
CA GLU A 259 -19.79 -29.20 4.79
C GLU A 259 -18.40 -29.82 4.96
N ASP A 260 -18.08 -30.32 6.16
CA ASP A 260 -16.87 -31.07 6.40
C ASP A 260 -17.03 -32.48 5.83
N THR A 261 -16.18 -32.81 4.85
CA THR A 261 -16.27 -34.08 4.11
C THR A 261 -15.78 -35.30 4.90
N GLU A 262 -15.17 -35.11 6.07
CA GLU A 262 -14.76 -36.19 6.98
C GLU A 262 -15.82 -36.49 8.04
N THR A 263 -16.47 -35.46 8.60
CA THR A 263 -17.43 -35.63 9.70
C THR A 263 -18.90 -35.52 9.27
N GLY A 264 -19.18 -34.92 8.12
CA GLY A 264 -20.54 -34.56 7.69
C GLY A 264 -21.14 -33.36 8.45
N GLU A 265 -20.38 -32.75 9.37
CA GLU A 265 -20.79 -31.53 10.07
C GLU A 265 -20.89 -30.35 9.09
N ARG A 266 -21.79 -29.40 9.38
CA ARG A 266 -21.93 -28.18 8.58
C ARG A 266 -21.66 -26.94 9.41
N PHE A 267 -21.00 -25.96 8.79
CA PHE A 267 -20.53 -24.75 9.46
C PHE A 267 -20.91 -23.47 8.70
N ARG A 268 -21.26 -22.43 9.48
CA ARG A 268 -21.41 -21.05 9.04
C ARG A 268 -20.05 -20.37 9.16
N VAL A 269 -19.44 -20.02 8.03
CA VAL A 269 -18.10 -19.40 7.95
C VAL A 269 -18.12 -18.20 6.99
N MET A 270 -17.07 -17.39 7.02
CA MET A 270 -16.99 -16.10 6.33
C MET A 270 -18.21 -15.20 6.62
N ARG A 271 -18.62 -15.15 7.90
CA ARG A 271 -19.84 -14.46 8.35
C ARG A 271 -19.73 -12.95 8.08
N ARG A 272 -20.75 -12.36 7.45
CA ARG A 272 -20.84 -10.93 7.15
C ARG A 272 -21.97 -10.23 7.88
N TYR A 273 -21.63 -9.10 8.47
CA TYR A 273 -22.47 -7.92 8.58
C TYR A 273 -22.36 -7.09 7.30
N CYS A 274 -23.26 -6.13 7.09
CA CYS A 274 -23.20 -5.23 5.92
C CYS A 274 -21.84 -4.51 5.76
N SER A 275 -21.19 -4.22 6.89
CA SER A 275 -19.90 -3.52 7.06
C SER A 275 -18.66 -4.43 7.03
N SER A 276 -18.78 -5.76 6.90
CA SER A 276 -17.65 -6.68 7.14
C SER A 276 -16.50 -6.65 6.12
N SER A 277 -16.63 -5.88 5.03
CA SER A 277 -15.58 -5.65 4.05
C SER A 277 -15.63 -4.21 3.54
N LYS A 278 -14.52 -3.72 2.98
CA LYS A 278 -14.55 -2.55 2.11
C LYS A 278 -15.46 -2.75 0.89
N TRP A 279 -15.79 -1.66 0.21
CA TRP A 279 -16.60 -1.63 -1.00
C TRP A 279 -15.88 -2.24 -2.23
N ASP A 280 -14.55 -2.18 -2.26
CA ASP A 280 -13.68 -2.82 -3.26
C ASP A 280 -13.25 -4.25 -2.87
N GLY A 281 -13.41 -4.61 -1.59
CA GLY A 281 -13.16 -5.95 -1.08
C GLY A 281 -14.25 -6.95 -1.51
N SER A 282 -13.84 -8.10 -2.05
CA SER A 282 -14.76 -9.14 -2.49
C SER A 282 -14.21 -10.55 -2.25
N PHE A 283 -15.12 -11.52 -2.10
CA PHE A 283 -14.79 -12.93 -1.96
C PHE A 283 -15.94 -13.80 -2.49
N ARG A 284 -15.70 -15.10 -2.61
CA ARG A 284 -16.64 -16.14 -3.01
C ARG A 284 -16.67 -17.23 -1.93
N CYS A 285 -17.77 -17.97 -1.80
CA CYS A 285 -17.82 -19.07 -0.84
C CYS A 285 -16.96 -20.30 -1.24
N SER A 286 -16.44 -20.35 -2.49
CA SER A 286 -15.34 -21.25 -2.85
C SER A 286 -14.09 -21.06 -1.99
N ASP A 287 -13.87 -19.84 -1.51
CA ASP A 287 -12.62 -19.42 -0.87
C ASP A 287 -12.63 -19.82 0.63
N ALA A 288 -13.78 -20.25 1.14
CA ALA A 288 -14.03 -20.60 2.54
C ALA A 288 -13.11 -21.73 3.06
N ALA A 289 -12.72 -22.68 2.21
CA ALA A 289 -11.83 -23.77 2.62
C ALA A 289 -10.41 -23.26 2.96
N ASP A 290 -9.86 -22.35 2.17
CA ASP A 290 -8.56 -21.73 2.46
C ASP A 290 -8.66 -20.69 3.58
N PHE A 291 -9.75 -19.90 3.61
CA PHE A 291 -10.02 -18.92 4.66
C PHE A 291 -10.09 -19.56 6.05
N VAL A 292 -10.81 -20.68 6.19
CA VAL A 292 -10.91 -21.41 7.46
C VAL A 292 -9.56 -22.03 7.83
N ASN A 293 -8.90 -22.70 6.89
CA ASN A 293 -7.61 -23.34 7.16
C ASN A 293 -6.45 -22.33 7.35
N PHE A 294 -6.63 -21.05 7.04
CA PHE A 294 -5.63 -20.01 7.30
C PHE A 294 -5.21 -19.96 8.78
N ARG A 295 -6.15 -20.09 9.72
CA ARG A 295 -5.86 -20.13 11.16
C ARG A 295 -4.99 -21.33 11.57
N TYR A 296 -5.13 -22.45 10.86
CA TYR A 296 -4.29 -23.64 11.05
C TYR A 296 -2.88 -23.35 10.53
N LYS A 297 -2.77 -22.93 9.26
CA LYS A 297 -1.49 -22.64 8.58
C LYS A 297 -0.67 -21.56 9.33
N ALA A 298 -1.35 -20.57 9.91
CA ALA A 298 -0.72 -19.52 10.72
C ALA A 298 -0.10 -20.05 12.02
N ARG A 299 -0.72 -21.04 12.67
CA ARG A 299 -0.13 -21.72 13.84
C ARG A 299 0.98 -22.68 13.42
N ASP A 300 0.76 -23.45 12.36
CA ASP A 300 1.73 -24.40 11.78
C ASP A 300 3.10 -23.71 11.51
N ALA A 301 3.07 -22.49 10.98
CA ALA A 301 4.26 -21.64 10.80
C ALA A 301 4.93 -21.20 12.12
N VAL A 302 4.17 -21.03 13.21
CA VAL A 302 4.69 -20.64 14.53
C VAL A 302 5.23 -21.83 15.32
N GLU A 303 4.69 -23.05 15.15
CA GLU A 303 5.27 -24.23 15.79
C GLU A 303 6.70 -24.52 15.29
N VAL A 304 7.05 -24.09 14.07
CA VAL A 304 8.45 -24.10 13.58
C VAL A 304 9.36 -23.19 14.42
N ALA A 305 8.85 -22.02 14.84
CA ALA A 305 9.57 -21.07 15.67
C ALA A 305 9.76 -21.52 17.13
N ARG A 306 9.05 -22.58 17.55
CA ARG A 306 9.09 -23.17 18.90
C ARG A 306 10.05 -24.34 19.05
N ALA A 307 10.67 -24.79 17.96
CA ALA A 307 11.71 -25.79 18.04
C ALA A 307 12.90 -25.23 18.86
N PRO A 308 13.47 -25.97 19.83
CA PRO A 308 14.60 -25.47 20.64
C PRO A 308 15.84 -25.07 19.83
N GLU A 309 15.97 -25.62 18.62
CA GLU A 309 17.00 -25.30 17.63
C GLU A 309 16.65 -24.13 16.69
N PHE A 310 15.49 -23.47 16.84
CA PHE A 310 15.08 -22.36 15.98
C PHE A 310 15.80 -21.05 16.36
N THR A 311 16.45 -20.45 15.38
CA THR A 311 17.02 -19.10 15.45
C THR A 311 16.56 -18.27 14.24
N LEU A 312 16.28 -16.99 14.46
CA LEU A 312 16.06 -16.06 13.34
C LEU A 312 17.38 -15.88 12.55
N PRO A 313 17.32 -15.60 11.24
CA PRO A 313 18.51 -15.33 10.45
C PRO A 313 19.33 -14.19 11.03
N ASN A 314 20.65 -14.36 10.98
CA ASN A 314 21.66 -13.36 11.32
C ASN A 314 21.64 -12.86 12.78
N VAL A 315 20.89 -13.50 13.69
CA VAL A 315 21.05 -13.32 15.14
C VAL A 315 22.27 -14.11 15.61
N ALA A 316 23.20 -13.48 16.32
CA ALA A 316 24.41 -14.14 16.81
C ALA A 316 24.12 -15.19 17.90
N GLU A 317 24.80 -16.33 17.83
CA GLU A 317 24.65 -17.43 18.81
C GLU A 317 25.31 -17.14 20.18
N ASN A 318 26.21 -16.16 20.26
CA ASN A 318 26.99 -15.84 21.47
C ASN A 318 26.90 -14.33 21.78
N ASP A 319 26.63 -13.98 23.04
CA ASP A 319 26.58 -12.57 23.52
C ASP A 319 27.98 -11.87 23.53
N THR A 320 29.00 -12.43 22.86
CA THR A 320 30.39 -11.94 22.87
C THR A 320 30.70 -10.85 21.85
N GLU A 321 29.80 -10.57 20.91
CA GLU A 321 29.95 -9.47 19.93
C GLU A 321 28.99 -8.31 20.27
N GLU A 322 29.32 -7.57 21.32
CA GLU A 322 28.56 -6.39 21.81
C GLU A 322 28.28 -5.34 20.71
N ALA A 323 29.09 -5.32 19.64
CA ALA A 323 29.02 -4.37 18.54
C ALA A 323 27.79 -4.52 17.62
N ALA A 324 27.08 -5.65 17.64
CA ALA A 324 25.95 -5.94 16.76
C ALA A 324 24.60 -6.00 17.48
N ARG A 325 24.50 -5.49 18.71
CA ARG A 325 23.28 -5.70 19.52
C ARG A 325 22.11 -4.79 19.13
N ASP A 326 22.36 -3.48 19.05
CA ASP A 326 21.34 -2.45 18.87
C ASP A 326 21.62 -1.66 17.58
N GLY A 327 20.58 -1.40 16.77
CA GLY A 327 20.77 -0.62 15.55
C GLY A 327 19.47 -0.18 14.86
N ILE A 328 19.61 0.68 13.85
CA ILE A 328 18.50 1.19 13.04
C ILE A 328 18.42 0.39 11.74
N VAL A 329 17.23 -0.07 11.36
CA VAL A 329 16.98 -0.79 10.11
C VAL A 329 16.13 0.07 9.19
N MET A 330 16.65 0.40 8.01
CA MET A 330 15.97 1.22 7.00
C MET A 330 15.82 0.44 5.69
N VAL A 331 14.65 0.55 5.06
CA VAL A 331 14.45 0.08 3.67
C VAL A 331 14.47 1.29 2.73
N VAL A 332 15.23 1.18 1.64
CA VAL A 332 15.36 2.26 0.65
C VAL A 332 15.13 1.79 -0.79
N TYR A 333 14.61 2.69 -1.60
CA TYR A 333 14.47 2.55 -3.05
C TYR A 333 14.76 3.91 -3.74
N PRO A 334 15.06 3.96 -5.05
CA PRO A 334 15.70 5.12 -5.70
C PRO A 334 15.01 6.49 -5.55
N LYS A 335 13.70 6.54 -5.27
CA LYS A 335 12.96 7.80 -5.03
C LYS A 335 13.07 8.32 -3.59
N LEU A 336 13.32 7.44 -2.61
CA LEU A 336 13.44 7.81 -1.19
C LEU A 336 14.88 8.04 -0.72
N ILE A 337 15.88 7.87 -1.58
CA ILE A 337 17.29 8.10 -1.20
C ILE A 337 17.54 9.52 -0.64
N PRO A 338 16.97 10.62 -1.20
CA PRO A 338 17.16 11.96 -0.64
C PRO A 338 16.56 12.10 0.76
N SER A 339 15.41 11.45 1.01
CA SER A 339 14.82 11.35 2.36
C SER A 339 15.73 10.56 3.30
N ALA A 340 16.16 9.36 2.91
CA ALA A 340 17.04 8.51 3.74
C ALA A 340 18.37 9.21 4.08
N TYR A 341 19.00 9.85 3.11
CA TYR A 341 20.22 10.63 3.29
C TYR A 341 20.00 11.79 4.28
N ALA A 342 18.90 12.54 4.12
CA ALA A 342 18.56 13.63 5.03
C ALA A 342 18.30 13.15 6.46
N THR A 343 17.57 12.03 6.63
CA THR A 343 17.31 11.40 7.93
C THR A 343 18.60 10.94 8.61
N ILE A 344 19.45 10.18 7.90
CA ILE A 344 20.73 9.67 8.45
C ILE A 344 21.68 10.82 8.77
N LYS A 345 21.83 11.81 7.87
CA LYS A 345 22.74 12.94 8.09
C LYS A 345 22.27 13.84 9.23
N THR A 346 20.96 13.98 9.42
CA THR A 346 20.40 14.64 10.61
C THR A 346 20.73 13.88 11.90
N LEU A 347 20.56 12.54 11.92
CA LEU A 347 20.95 11.71 13.07
C LEU A 347 22.44 11.86 13.41
N ARG A 348 23.34 11.90 12.41
CA ARG A 348 24.79 12.02 12.62
C ARG A 348 25.29 13.43 12.98
N GLU A 349 24.85 14.46 12.26
CA GLU A 349 25.35 15.83 12.42
C GLU A 349 24.57 16.67 13.44
N VAL A 350 23.24 16.53 13.50
CA VAL A 350 22.38 17.39 14.33
C VAL A 350 22.19 16.78 15.72
N PHE A 351 21.97 15.46 15.80
CA PHE A 351 21.73 14.77 17.07
C PHE A 351 22.93 13.97 17.60
N GLY A 352 23.98 13.78 16.80
CA GLY A 352 25.19 13.05 17.21
C GLY A 352 24.99 11.55 17.46
N CYS A 353 23.85 10.98 17.06
CA CYS A 353 23.46 9.59 17.29
C CYS A 353 24.46 8.62 16.65
N ARG A 354 24.92 7.62 17.42
CA ARG A 354 25.94 6.64 16.99
C ARG A 354 25.43 5.21 16.78
N LEU A 355 24.11 4.97 16.83
CA LEU A 355 23.54 3.67 16.47
C LEU A 355 24.02 3.22 15.07
N PRO A 356 24.48 1.97 14.88
CA PRO A 356 24.78 1.44 13.56
C PRO A 356 23.49 1.33 12.73
N ILE A 357 23.62 1.40 11.40
CA ILE A 357 22.48 1.42 10.48
C ILE A 357 22.60 0.31 9.43
N GLU A 358 21.55 -0.48 9.26
CA GLU A 358 21.37 -1.36 8.11
C GLU A 358 20.51 -0.69 7.05
N ILE A 359 21.00 -0.67 5.81
CA ILE A 359 20.29 -0.15 4.64
C ILE A 359 19.96 -1.31 3.70
N TRP A 360 18.70 -1.74 3.74
CA TRP A 360 18.16 -2.81 2.91
C TRP A 360 17.54 -2.23 1.63
N TYR A 361 17.88 -2.80 0.46
CA TYR A 361 17.33 -2.36 -0.82
C TYR A 361 17.09 -3.52 -1.78
N ARG A 362 16.09 -3.39 -2.67
CA ARG A 362 15.86 -4.39 -3.71
C ARG A 362 16.79 -4.18 -4.89
N ARG A 363 17.61 -5.19 -5.19
CA ARG A 363 18.55 -5.18 -6.32
C ARG A 363 17.87 -4.85 -7.66
N ALA A 364 16.62 -5.28 -7.85
CA ALA A 364 15.84 -5.05 -9.06
C ALA A 364 15.53 -3.56 -9.33
N GLU A 365 15.27 -2.78 -8.27
CA GLU A 365 14.87 -1.38 -8.36
C GLU A 365 16.08 -0.45 -8.49
N VAL A 366 17.13 -0.72 -7.70
CA VAL A 366 18.41 0.01 -7.78
C VAL A 366 19.13 -0.23 -9.10
N LYS A 367 19.03 -1.42 -9.71
CA LYS A 367 19.64 -1.72 -11.02
C LYS A 367 19.10 -0.83 -12.16
N GLY A 368 17.88 -0.28 -12.03
CA GLY A 368 17.36 0.72 -12.97
C GLY A 368 17.98 2.11 -12.83
N HIS A 369 18.62 2.38 -11.69
CA HIS A 369 19.07 3.70 -11.27
C HIS A 369 20.45 3.59 -10.57
N PRO A 370 21.53 3.19 -11.27
CA PRO A 370 22.80 2.81 -10.63
C PRO A 370 23.40 3.92 -9.74
N ASP A 371 23.32 5.17 -10.17
CA ASP A 371 23.80 6.34 -9.42
C ASP A 371 22.98 6.66 -8.15
N SER A 372 21.79 6.08 -8.00
CA SER A 372 20.88 6.44 -6.90
C SER A 372 21.44 6.13 -5.51
N MET A 373 22.30 5.13 -5.36
CA MET A 373 22.90 4.77 -4.06
C MET A 373 24.14 5.61 -3.68
N LYS A 374 24.70 6.40 -4.61
CA LYS A 374 25.90 7.24 -4.36
C LYS A 374 25.85 8.04 -3.05
N PRO A 375 24.73 8.72 -2.69
CA PRO A 375 24.71 9.55 -1.48
C PRO A 375 24.83 8.73 -0.20
N LEU A 376 24.16 7.56 -0.13
CA LEU A 376 24.24 6.69 1.03
C LEU A 376 25.60 6.01 1.13
N MET A 377 26.21 5.66 -0.01
CA MET A 377 27.58 5.15 -0.05
C MET A 377 28.59 6.19 0.47
N ALA A 378 28.45 7.47 0.10
CA ALA A 378 29.28 8.54 0.64
C ALA A 378 29.16 8.71 2.16
N LEU A 379 27.96 8.52 2.75
CA LEU A 379 27.76 8.50 4.22
C LEU A 379 28.41 7.29 4.92
N ALA A 380 28.80 6.25 4.17
CA ALA A 380 29.45 5.04 4.66
C ALA A 380 30.97 5.02 4.42
N GLU A 381 31.52 5.99 3.68
CA GLU A 381 32.97 6.18 3.57
C GLU A 381 33.55 6.77 4.88
N ASP A 382 32.75 7.55 5.63
CA ASP A 382 33.06 8.02 6.98
C ASP A 382 32.89 6.92 8.04
N ASN A 383 33.87 6.02 8.05
CA ASN A 383 34.01 4.96 9.06
C ASN A 383 34.46 5.48 10.45
N GLU A 384 34.78 6.77 10.60
CA GLU A 384 35.12 7.34 11.92
C GLU A 384 33.88 7.77 12.69
N THR A 385 32.82 8.23 12.02
CA THR A 385 31.61 8.74 12.68
C THR A 385 30.34 7.90 12.44
N SER A 386 30.31 7.01 11.44
CA SER A 386 29.10 6.28 11.04
C SER A 386 29.36 4.82 10.65
N VAL A 387 28.74 3.88 11.37
CA VAL A 387 28.65 2.48 10.94
C VAL A 387 27.39 2.31 10.10
N ILE A 388 27.55 2.03 8.81
CA ILE A 388 26.46 1.76 7.86
C ILE A 388 26.78 0.47 7.08
N THR A 389 25.83 -0.46 7.03
CA THR A 389 25.92 -1.69 6.22
C THR A 389 24.81 -1.75 5.18
N PHE A 390 25.05 -2.47 4.08
CA PHE A 390 24.18 -2.51 2.91
C PHE A 390 23.78 -3.95 2.56
N HIS A 391 22.49 -4.20 2.41
CA HIS A 391 21.95 -5.55 2.22
C HIS A 391 21.01 -5.64 1.00
N GLU A 392 21.32 -6.54 0.07
CA GLU A 392 20.49 -6.77 -1.12
C GLU A 392 19.32 -7.72 -0.84
N ILE A 393 18.10 -7.22 -0.98
CA ILE A 393 16.90 -8.05 -1.10
C ILE A 393 16.86 -8.63 -2.52
N THR A 394 17.09 -9.94 -2.63
CA THR A 394 17.03 -10.70 -3.90
C THR A 394 15.76 -11.54 -4.05
N ASP A 395 14.97 -11.74 -2.99
CA ASP A 395 13.66 -12.41 -3.10
C ASP A 395 12.67 -11.52 -3.88
N TRP A 396 11.96 -12.15 -4.81
CA TRP A 396 10.96 -11.48 -5.63
C TRP A 396 9.61 -11.33 -4.90
N HIS A 397 9.32 -12.17 -3.89
CA HIS A 397 8.13 -12.04 -3.03
C HIS A 397 8.26 -10.85 -2.05
N ALA A 398 9.47 -10.52 -1.63
CA ALA A 398 9.79 -9.36 -0.81
C ALA A 398 9.73 -8.09 -1.69
N ALA A 399 8.51 -7.61 -1.94
CA ALA A 399 8.18 -6.46 -2.78
C ALA A 399 7.14 -5.56 -2.09
N GLY A 400 7.16 -4.25 -2.39
CA GLY A 400 6.30 -3.27 -1.72
C GLY A 400 6.45 -3.33 -0.21
N TYR A 401 5.34 -3.31 0.52
CA TYR A 401 5.26 -3.47 1.98
C TYR A 401 6.02 -4.70 2.53
N GLY A 402 6.12 -5.79 1.77
CA GLY A 402 6.84 -6.99 2.19
C GLY A 402 8.35 -6.81 2.35
N THR A 403 8.94 -5.72 1.84
CA THR A 403 10.37 -5.41 2.03
C THR A 403 10.71 -5.08 3.47
N LYS A 404 9.85 -4.35 4.19
CA LYS A 404 10.01 -3.99 5.60
C LYS A 404 10.10 -5.24 6.47
N VAL A 405 9.11 -6.11 6.34
CA VAL A 405 9.02 -7.41 7.03
C VAL A 405 10.23 -8.29 6.71
N PHE A 406 10.69 -8.31 5.45
CA PHE A 406 11.89 -9.05 5.07
C PHE A 406 13.16 -8.48 5.73
N ALA A 407 13.36 -7.17 5.75
CA ALA A 407 14.51 -6.53 6.39
C ALA A 407 14.52 -6.76 7.91
N ILE A 408 13.39 -6.51 8.58
CA ILE A 408 13.19 -6.77 10.01
C ILE A 408 13.48 -8.24 10.35
N TYR A 409 12.98 -9.17 9.54
CA TYR A 409 13.16 -10.60 9.78
C TYR A 409 14.62 -11.07 9.55
N ASN A 410 15.37 -10.48 8.60
CA ASN A 410 16.73 -10.90 8.24
C ASN A 410 17.87 -9.99 8.76
N SER A 411 17.57 -8.98 9.59
CA SER A 411 18.56 -8.06 10.18
C SER A 411 19.69 -8.79 10.93
N HIS A 412 20.89 -8.20 10.99
CA HIS A 412 22.00 -8.68 11.81
C HIS A 412 21.95 -8.14 13.25
N PHE A 413 21.12 -7.13 13.55
CA PHE A 413 20.95 -6.61 14.91
C PHE A 413 20.00 -7.49 15.74
N GLU A 414 20.32 -7.75 17.00
CA GLU A 414 19.39 -8.43 17.92
C GLU A 414 18.15 -7.57 18.20
N ARG A 415 18.39 -6.28 18.48
CA ARG A 415 17.37 -5.30 18.88
C ARG A 415 17.36 -4.17 17.86
N ILE A 416 16.23 -3.99 17.19
CA ILE A 416 16.09 -3.04 16.09
C ILE A 416 15.21 -1.86 16.45
N LEU A 417 15.56 -0.69 15.92
CA LEU A 417 14.61 0.37 15.59
C LEU A 417 14.43 0.31 14.06
N PHE A 418 13.34 -0.28 13.58
CA PHE A 418 12.94 -0.07 12.20
C PHE A 418 12.53 1.39 12.01
N LEU A 419 12.92 2.00 10.89
CA LEU A 419 12.61 3.38 10.56
C LEU A 419 12.45 3.54 9.03
N ASP A 420 11.30 4.04 8.59
CA ASP A 420 11.08 4.38 7.18
C ASP A 420 11.99 5.53 6.73
N ALA A 421 12.40 5.50 5.46
CA ALA A 421 13.37 6.45 4.89
C ALA A 421 12.95 7.93 5.00
N ASP A 422 11.65 8.20 5.08
CA ASP A 422 11.01 9.50 5.20
C ASP A 422 10.37 9.74 6.58
N ASN A 423 10.78 8.97 7.59
CA ASN A 423 10.44 9.16 9.00
C ASN A 423 11.65 9.67 9.80
N VAL A 424 11.52 10.84 10.40
CA VAL A 424 12.66 11.55 11.01
C VAL A 424 12.49 11.70 12.52
N PRO A 425 13.43 11.20 13.34
CA PRO A 425 13.45 11.51 14.77
C PRO A 425 13.71 13.00 15.05
N THR A 426 13.10 13.55 16.09
CA THR A 426 13.30 14.94 16.56
C THR A 426 14.48 15.11 17.54
N ARG A 427 15.04 13.98 18.00
CA ARG A 427 16.18 13.87 18.92
C ARG A 427 16.84 12.49 18.75
N ASP A 428 17.99 12.27 19.39
CA ASP A 428 18.66 10.96 19.38
C ASP A 428 17.72 9.86 19.93
N PRO A 429 17.36 8.83 19.13
CA PRO A 429 16.46 7.76 19.55
C PRO A 429 17.15 6.68 20.41
N THR A 430 18.47 6.73 20.65
CA THR A 430 19.23 5.68 21.37
C THR A 430 18.64 5.33 22.74
N PHE A 431 18.03 6.28 23.44
CA PHE A 431 17.38 6.06 24.74
C PHE A 431 16.28 4.97 24.71
N LEU A 432 15.63 4.75 23.56
CA LEU A 432 14.56 3.76 23.38
C LEU A 432 14.99 2.33 23.76
N PHE A 433 16.22 1.93 23.44
CA PHE A 433 16.76 0.60 23.78
C PHE A 433 16.97 0.37 25.29
N SER A 434 16.77 1.41 26.09
CA SER A 434 16.84 1.43 27.56
C SER A 434 15.55 1.92 28.24
N SER A 435 14.48 2.20 27.47
CA SER A 435 13.23 2.71 28.04
C SER A 435 12.50 1.62 28.84
N PRO A 436 11.73 1.97 29.89
CA PRO A 436 11.00 0.98 30.69
C PRO A 436 10.07 0.11 29.84
N GLU A 437 9.41 0.73 28.86
CA GLU A 437 8.43 0.10 27.97
C GLU A 437 9.10 -0.99 27.12
N PHE A 438 10.29 -0.71 26.57
CA PHE A 438 11.05 -1.66 25.77
C PHE A 438 11.76 -2.71 26.62
N VAL A 439 12.34 -2.35 27.76
CA VAL A 439 13.01 -3.32 28.66
C VAL A 439 12.00 -4.32 29.23
N GLU A 440 10.82 -3.86 29.63
CA GLU A 440 9.75 -4.74 30.13
C GLU A 440 9.19 -5.64 29.03
N ASN A 441 8.87 -5.11 27.84
CA ASN A 441 8.09 -5.84 26.83
C ASN A 441 8.92 -6.46 25.69
N GLY A 442 10.08 -5.88 25.34
CA GLY A 442 10.87 -6.23 24.16
C GLY A 442 10.24 -5.79 22.83
N ALA A 443 9.10 -5.11 22.85
CA ALA A 443 8.48 -4.54 21.67
C ALA A 443 7.76 -3.23 22.05
N VAL A 444 7.98 -2.16 21.27
CA VAL A 444 7.23 -0.90 21.36
C VAL A 444 6.72 -0.53 19.98
N PHE A 445 5.42 -0.23 19.90
CA PHE A 445 4.71 0.15 18.68
C PHE A 445 4.00 1.49 18.86
N TRP A 446 3.75 2.17 17.74
CA TRP A 446 3.11 3.49 17.70
C TRP A 446 1.72 3.43 17.05
N PRO A 447 0.75 4.25 17.50
CA PRO A 447 -0.57 4.34 16.88
C PRO A 447 -0.52 5.10 15.54
N ASP A 448 -1.36 4.68 14.59
CA ASP A 448 -1.80 5.48 13.44
C ASP A 448 -3.03 6.33 13.87
N PHE A 449 -3.46 7.29 13.04
CA PHE A 449 -4.66 8.11 13.21
C PHE A 449 -5.95 7.29 13.40
N TRP A 450 -5.99 6.04 12.93
CA TRP A 450 -7.23 5.29 12.78
C TRP A 450 -7.55 4.45 14.02
N HIS A 451 -8.64 4.82 14.68
CA HIS A 451 -9.30 4.02 15.71
C HIS A 451 -10.48 3.24 15.08
N PRO A 452 -10.83 2.02 15.55
CA PRO A 452 -11.93 1.21 15.03
C PRO A 452 -13.23 1.95 14.72
N GLY A 453 -13.65 2.87 15.60
CA GLY A 453 -14.87 3.66 15.38
C GLY A 453 -14.81 4.71 14.25
N ARG A 454 -13.64 4.94 13.63
CA ARG A 454 -13.40 5.91 12.55
C ARG A 454 -12.42 5.38 11.48
N THR A 455 -12.26 4.06 11.36
CA THR A 455 -11.28 3.42 10.47
C THR A 455 -11.62 3.57 8.98
N ILE A 456 -10.67 4.07 8.19
CA ILE A 456 -10.73 3.98 6.71
C ILE A 456 -10.18 2.64 6.18
N PHE A 457 -9.68 1.77 7.05
CA PHE A 457 -9.06 0.49 6.71
C PHE A 457 -9.94 -0.74 6.98
N ASN A 458 -11.16 -0.54 7.49
CA ASN A 458 -12.14 -1.60 7.79
C ASN A 458 -11.70 -2.52 8.96
N ILE A 459 -10.97 -1.98 9.94
CA ILE A 459 -10.48 -2.69 11.13
C ILE A 459 -11.37 -2.33 12.35
N HIS A 460 -12.66 -2.66 12.25
CA HIS A 460 -13.68 -2.42 13.28
C HIS A 460 -14.31 -3.73 13.78
N SER A 461 -15.16 -3.64 14.81
CA SER A 461 -15.80 -4.78 15.51
C SER A 461 -16.50 -5.81 14.63
N GLN A 462 -17.01 -5.40 13.46
CA GLN A 462 -17.75 -6.23 12.51
C GLN A 462 -16.91 -6.73 11.33
N SER A 463 -15.60 -6.43 11.28
CA SER A 463 -14.71 -6.82 10.17
C SER A 463 -14.54 -8.34 10.05
N LEU A 464 -14.53 -8.85 8.81
CA LEU A 464 -14.27 -10.26 8.50
C LEU A 464 -12.87 -10.73 8.96
N LEU A 465 -11.95 -9.79 9.15
CA LEU A 465 -10.58 -9.99 9.65
C LEU A 465 -10.52 -10.84 10.93
N TRP A 466 -11.41 -10.59 11.90
CA TRP A 466 -11.38 -11.28 13.20
C TRP A 466 -11.69 -12.78 13.08
N GLU A 467 -12.45 -13.19 12.07
CA GLU A 467 -12.71 -14.60 11.78
C GLU A 467 -11.57 -15.26 11.00
N LEU A 468 -10.90 -14.52 10.09
CA LEU A 468 -9.70 -15.01 9.40
C LEU A 468 -8.58 -15.32 10.41
N LEU A 469 -8.33 -14.38 11.33
CA LEU A 469 -7.29 -14.51 12.36
C LEU A 469 -7.67 -15.45 13.51
N ASP A 470 -8.94 -15.82 13.64
CA ASP A 470 -9.53 -16.51 14.79
C ASP A 470 -9.26 -15.81 16.13
N MET A 471 -9.59 -14.52 16.17
CA MET A 471 -9.33 -13.61 17.31
C MET A 471 -10.63 -12.92 17.76
N PRO A 472 -10.72 -12.47 19.03
CA PRO A 472 -11.72 -11.47 19.41
C PRO A 472 -11.38 -10.11 18.77
N PHE A 473 -12.39 -9.25 18.61
CA PHE A 473 -12.17 -7.83 18.35
C PHE A 473 -11.45 -7.18 19.54
N VAL A 474 -10.47 -6.32 19.26
CA VAL A 474 -9.77 -5.51 20.26
C VAL A 474 -9.96 -4.03 19.92
N ASN A 475 -10.64 -3.28 20.79
CA ASN A 475 -10.87 -1.85 20.62
C ASN A 475 -9.64 -1.06 21.08
N MET A 476 -8.72 -0.82 20.13
CA MET A 476 -7.50 -0.02 20.30
C MET A 476 -7.15 0.63 18.95
N PHE A 477 -6.28 1.64 18.95
CA PHE A 477 -5.74 2.21 17.70
C PHE A 477 -5.11 1.15 16.80
N GLU A 478 -5.22 1.37 15.48
CA GLU A 478 -4.40 0.70 14.50
C GLU A 478 -2.93 1.12 14.66
N GLN A 479 -2.01 0.24 14.26
CA GLN A 479 -0.57 0.42 14.46
C GLN A 479 0.07 1.10 13.23
N GLU A 480 0.97 2.05 13.39
CA GLU A 480 1.87 2.47 12.29
C GLU A 480 3.06 1.49 12.19
N SER A 481 3.58 1.29 10.98
CA SER A 481 4.78 0.50 10.64
C SER A 481 5.98 1.34 10.21
N GLY A 482 5.81 2.66 10.03
CA GLY A 482 6.88 3.61 9.72
C GLY A 482 7.99 3.70 10.77
N GLN A 483 7.76 3.21 11.99
CA GLN A 483 8.77 2.94 12.99
C GLN A 483 8.33 1.84 13.94
N LEU A 484 9.24 0.93 14.31
CA LEU A 484 8.98 -0.21 15.22
C LEU A 484 10.24 -0.49 16.05
N LEU A 485 10.10 -0.70 17.35
CA LEU A 485 11.21 -1.05 18.23
C LEU A 485 11.03 -2.50 18.70
N ILE A 486 11.91 -3.42 18.29
CA ILE A 486 11.71 -4.87 18.47
C ILE A 486 13.01 -5.56 18.90
N ASP A 487 12.97 -6.30 20.01
CA ASP A 487 13.90 -7.36 20.35
C ASP A 487 13.53 -8.61 19.54
N ARG A 488 14.30 -8.90 18.49
CA ARG A 488 14.00 -9.96 17.53
C ARG A 488 14.15 -11.35 18.17
N ARG A 489 15.14 -11.54 19.05
CA ARG A 489 15.38 -12.81 19.74
C ARG A 489 14.23 -13.15 20.69
N ARG A 490 13.73 -12.17 21.44
CA ARG A 490 12.60 -12.34 22.37
C ARG A 490 11.26 -12.56 21.67
N HIS A 491 11.09 -12.07 20.44
CA HIS A 491 9.82 -12.12 19.70
C HIS A 491 9.87 -12.98 18.41
N ALA A 492 10.73 -14.00 18.39
CA ALA A 492 10.93 -14.88 17.24
C ALA A 492 9.64 -15.54 16.71
N GLU A 493 8.79 -16.07 17.61
CA GLU A 493 7.48 -16.64 17.23
C GLU A 493 6.57 -15.61 16.54
N ALA A 494 6.56 -14.37 17.02
CA ALA A 494 5.71 -13.32 16.48
C ALA A 494 6.23 -12.82 15.12
N LEU A 495 7.55 -12.75 14.93
CA LEU A 495 8.16 -12.39 13.66
C LEU A 495 7.95 -13.44 12.56
N GLU A 496 7.94 -14.74 12.91
CA GLU A 496 7.50 -15.80 11.98
C GLU A 496 6.02 -15.66 11.62
N LEU A 497 5.16 -15.27 12.56
CA LEU A 497 3.74 -15.04 12.28
C LEU A 497 3.49 -13.82 11.37
N VAL A 498 4.24 -12.72 11.54
CA VAL A 498 4.20 -11.57 10.59
C VAL A 498 4.68 -12.02 9.21
N LYS A 499 5.83 -12.71 9.13
CA LYS A 499 6.37 -13.28 7.88
C LYS A 499 5.36 -14.20 7.20
N PHE A 500 4.66 -15.06 7.94
CA PHE A 500 3.55 -15.86 7.42
C PHE A 500 2.42 -14.97 6.87
N PHE A 501 1.94 -13.99 7.63
CA PHE A 501 0.86 -13.08 7.18
C PHE A 501 1.24 -12.32 5.90
N THR A 502 2.48 -11.87 5.77
CA THR A 502 2.98 -11.11 4.61
C THR A 502 3.20 -11.98 3.37
N PHE A 503 3.75 -13.19 3.52
CA PHE A 503 4.20 -14.00 2.38
C PHE A 503 3.31 -15.20 2.06
N HIS A 504 2.34 -15.58 2.91
CA HIS A 504 1.40 -16.66 2.58
C HIS A 504 0.58 -16.33 1.31
N ARG A 505 0.41 -17.33 0.43
CA ARG A 505 -0.40 -17.21 -0.79
C ARG A 505 -1.44 -18.34 -0.82
N PRO A 506 -2.72 -18.05 -1.12
CA PRO A 506 -3.29 -16.74 -1.44
C PRO A 506 -3.30 -15.75 -0.26
N SER A 507 -3.00 -14.47 -0.55
CA SER A 507 -3.05 -13.41 0.46
C SER A 507 -4.50 -12.98 0.68
N HIS A 508 -5.07 -13.43 1.79
CA HIS A 508 -6.43 -13.08 2.17
C HIS A 508 -6.57 -11.59 2.49
N PHE A 509 -5.52 -10.97 3.06
CA PHE A 509 -5.49 -9.53 3.34
C PHE A 509 -5.60 -8.68 2.07
N ASP A 510 -4.76 -8.97 1.06
CA ASP A 510 -4.73 -8.21 -0.20
C ASP A 510 -5.94 -8.45 -1.09
N TYR A 511 -6.43 -9.70 -1.13
CA TYR A 511 -7.55 -10.12 -1.98
C TYR A 511 -8.89 -9.62 -1.43
N MET A 512 -9.13 -9.80 -0.13
CA MET A 512 -10.41 -9.46 0.52
C MET A 512 -10.41 -8.05 1.15
N LYS A 513 -9.30 -7.31 1.05
CA LYS A 513 -9.12 -5.92 1.55
C LYS A 513 -9.35 -5.77 3.05
N LEU A 514 -8.74 -6.68 3.83
CA LEU A 514 -8.95 -6.79 5.29
C LEU A 514 -7.92 -6.01 6.13
N VAL A 515 -6.73 -5.77 5.59
CA VAL A 515 -5.63 -4.97 6.17
C VAL A 515 -4.95 -4.21 5.02
N HIS A 516 -4.32 -3.07 5.31
CA HIS A 516 -3.55 -2.32 4.31
C HIS A 516 -2.04 -2.49 4.53
N GLY A 517 -1.39 -3.28 3.67
CA GLY A 517 0.05 -3.50 3.73
C GLY A 517 0.51 -4.31 4.94
N ASP A 518 1.74 -4.05 5.38
CA ASP A 518 2.35 -4.69 6.56
C ASP A 518 1.92 -4.06 7.89
N LYS A 519 1.62 -2.75 7.88
CA LYS A 519 1.00 -1.92 8.92
C LYS A 519 0.65 -2.67 10.23
N ASP A 520 -0.56 -3.22 10.32
CA ASP A 520 -1.09 -3.86 11.54
C ASP A 520 -0.69 -5.33 11.70
N LEU A 521 0.01 -5.95 10.74
CA LEU A 521 0.35 -7.38 10.81
C LEU A 521 1.23 -7.71 12.02
N PHE A 522 2.10 -6.78 12.44
CA PHE A 522 2.86 -6.83 13.68
C PHE A 522 1.94 -6.89 14.90
N ARG A 523 1.10 -5.87 15.13
CA ARG A 523 0.08 -5.85 16.19
C ARG A 523 -0.78 -7.11 16.21
N PHE A 524 -1.25 -7.59 15.05
CA PHE A 524 -2.03 -8.83 14.98
C PHE A 524 -1.24 -10.08 15.37
N ALA A 525 0.03 -10.19 14.97
CA ALA A 525 0.88 -11.32 15.35
C ALA A 525 1.12 -11.36 16.87
N TRP A 526 1.49 -10.22 17.46
CA TRP A 526 1.70 -10.12 18.92
C TRP A 526 0.41 -10.42 19.70
N MET A 527 -0.71 -9.78 19.35
CA MET A 527 -2.01 -10.04 19.99
C MET A 527 -2.49 -11.49 19.80
N LYS A 528 -2.18 -12.15 18.66
CA LYS A 528 -2.60 -13.54 18.41
C LYS A 528 -1.86 -14.56 19.28
N LEU A 529 -0.59 -14.27 19.63
CA LEU A 529 0.24 -15.13 20.46
C LEU A 529 0.20 -14.75 21.95
N GLY A 530 -0.33 -13.57 22.29
CA GLY A 530 -0.22 -13.01 23.65
C GLY A 530 1.19 -12.54 23.99
N ALA A 531 2.02 -12.25 22.97
CA ALA A 531 3.37 -11.74 23.16
C ALA A 531 3.34 -10.30 23.71
N PRO A 532 4.19 -9.95 24.69
CA PRO A 532 4.18 -8.62 25.29
C PRO A 532 4.66 -7.54 24.32
N PHE A 533 3.93 -6.42 24.27
CA PHE A 533 4.32 -5.20 23.58
C PHE A 533 3.72 -4.00 24.31
N HIS A 534 4.40 -2.85 24.23
CA HIS A 534 3.82 -1.57 24.60
C HIS A 534 3.28 -0.87 23.35
N MET A 535 2.04 -0.39 23.40
CA MET A 535 1.51 0.57 22.42
C MET A 535 1.56 1.95 23.06
N ILE A 536 2.22 2.90 22.39
CA ILE A 536 2.31 4.28 22.88
C ILE A 536 0.91 4.88 23.00
N GLU A 537 0.55 5.32 24.22
CA GLU A 537 -0.80 5.84 24.54
C GLU A 537 -1.06 7.23 23.93
N ALA A 538 0.00 8.00 23.68
CA ALA A 538 -0.07 9.35 23.15
C ALA A 538 -0.50 9.36 21.66
N VAL A 539 -1.73 9.80 21.42
CA VAL A 539 -2.34 9.87 20.07
C VAL A 539 -1.50 10.68 19.08
N PRO A 540 -1.51 10.36 17.77
CA PRO A 540 -0.71 11.11 16.80
C PRO A 540 -1.18 12.55 16.61
N ALA A 541 -0.22 13.46 16.46
CA ALA A 541 -0.40 14.84 16.00
C ALA A 541 -0.12 14.95 14.48
N LEU A 542 -0.28 16.14 13.90
CA LEU A 542 -0.01 16.38 12.48
C LEU A 542 0.83 17.64 12.27
N ALA A 543 1.93 17.54 11.53
CA ALA A 543 2.68 18.69 11.06
C ALA A 543 2.21 19.12 9.66
N GLY A 544 2.12 20.43 9.44
CA GLY A 544 1.56 21.01 8.23
C GLY A 544 1.83 22.51 8.07
N LYS A 545 1.23 23.12 7.05
CA LYS A 545 1.16 24.58 6.91
C LYS A 545 -0.23 25.08 7.34
N THR A 546 -0.28 26.30 7.89
CA THR A 546 -1.52 27.07 8.09
C THR A 546 -1.49 28.30 7.19
N ILE A 547 -2.59 28.56 6.46
CA ILE A 547 -2.78 29.72 5.60
C ILE A 547 -4.20 30.24 5.84
N ASN A 548 -4.38 31.49 6.27
CA ASN A 548 -5.70 32.11 6.53
C ASN A 548 -6.63 31.25 7.42
N ASP A 549 -6.16 30.82 8.60
CA ASP A 549 -6.81 29.85 9.51
C ASP A 549 -7.08 28.44 8.95
N SER A 550 -6.78 28.20 7.66
CA SER A 550 -6.90 26.94 6.95
C SER A 550 -5.62 26.11 7.16
N PHE A 551 -5.71 25.03 7.94
CA PHE A 551 -4.60 24.10 8.17
C PHE A 551 -4.60 22.96 7.15
N CYS A 552 -3.41 22.51 6.76
CA CYS A 552 -3.20 21.33 5.93
C CYS A 552 -2.05 20.47 6.47
N GLY A 553 -2.38 19.38 7.18
CA GLY A 553 -1.40 18.41 7.65
C GLY A 553 -0.89 17.53 6.51
N LEU A 554 0.43 17.32 6.46
CA LEU A 554 1.16 16.58 5.41
C LEU A 554 2.18 15.59 5.97
N THR A 555 2.20 15.41 7.30
CA THR A 555 3.16 14.59 8.04
C THR A 555 2.50 14.11 9.32
N MET A 556 2.54 12.80 9.56
CA MET A 556 2.13 12.21 10.84
C MET A 556 3.21 12.48 11.89
N VAL A 557 2.79 12.87 13.09
CA VAL A 557 3.70 13.20 14.19
C VAL A 557 3.37 12.32 15.38
N GLN A 558 4.38 11.62 15.91
CA GLN A 558 4.20 10.60 16.93
C GLN A 558 5.17 10.81 18.09
N HIS A 559 4.72 10.41 19.27
CA HIS A 559 5.33 10.78 20.54
C HIS A 559 6.11 9.62 21.16
N ASP A 560 6.90 9.89 22.19
CA ASP A 560 7.38 8.87 23.13
C ASP A 560 6.34 8.57 24.24
N ALA A 561 6.69 7.65 25.15
CA ALA A 561 5.83 7.27 26.27
C ALA A 561 5.72 8.37 27.36
N GLN A 562 6.42 9.49 27.20
CA GLN A 562 6.28 10.68 28.05
C GLN A 562 5.37 11.74 27.40
N GLY A 563 4.94 11.53 26.15
CA GLY A 563 4.10 12.44 25.38
C GLY A 563 4.88 13.49 24.58
N GLU A 564 6.20 13.46 24.62
CA GLU A 564 7.04 14.39 23.85
C GLU A 564 7.14 13.95 22.39
N VAL A 565 7.16 14.91 21.45
CA VAL A 565 7.24 14.62 20.02
C VAL A 565 8.57 13.96 19.69
N LEU A 566 8.53 12.74 19.14
CA LEU A 566 9.72 11.95 18.82
C LEU A 566 9.90 11.69 17.32
N PHE A 567 8.83 11.45 16.56
CA PHE A 567 8.89 11.05 15.14
C PHE A 567 8.07 11.95 14.23
N MET A 568 8.64 12.29 13.07
CA MET A 568 8.06 13.15 12.03
C MET A 568 8.01 12.37 10.70
N HIS A 569 6.90 11.67 10.45
CA HIS A 569 6.73 10.73 9.33
C HIS A 569 6.07 11.43 8.11
N ARG A 570 6.86 11.69 7.06
CA ARG A 570 6.46 12.40 5.83
C ARG A 570 5.63 11.55 4.86
N ASN A 571 4.57 10.93 5.37
CA ASN A 571 3.66 10.05 4.63
C ASN A 571 3.09 10.68 3.33
N SER A 572 3.03 12.01 3.24
CA SER A 572 2.54 12.74 2.06
C SER A 572 3.67 13.40 1.26
N HIS A 573 4.30 14.46 1.78
CA HIS A 573 5.33 15.24 1.05
C HIS A 573 6.76 14.75 1.40
N LYS A 574 7.14 13.64 0.76
CA LYS A 574 8.48 13.02 0.79
C LYS A 574 9.55 13.99 0.27
N LEU A 575 10.76 13.93 0.84
CA LEU A 575 11.89 14.77 0.40
C LEU A 575 12.55 14.17 -0.85
N THR A 576 12.74 15.01 -1.87
CA THR A 576 13.23 14.62 -3.19
C THR A 576 14.57 15.27 -3.57
N GLY A 577 14.95 16.38 -2.94
CA GLY A 577 16.10 17.19 -3.31
C GLY A 577 15.95 17.91 -4.66
N GLU A 578 14.77 17.89 -5.28
CA GLU A 578 14.47 18.51 -6.56
C GLU A 578 13.17 19.34 -6.46
N PRO A 579 12.97 20.39 -7.29
CA PRO A 579 11.72 21.13 -7.26
C PRO A 579 10.53 20.25 -7.70
N LEU A 580 9.47 20.20 -6.90
CA LEU A 580 8.24 19.47 -7.20
C LEU A 580 7.56 20.07 -8.45
N ARG A 581 7.30 19.23 -9.48
CA ARG A 581 6.85 19.66 -10.81
C ARG A 581 5.62 18.93 -11.31
N ALA A 582 4.86 19.60 -12.17
CA ALA A 582 3.65 19.07 -12.79
C ALA A 582 3.91 17.83 -13.66
N GLU A 583 2.93 16.92 -13.72
CA GLU A 583 3.12 15.60 -14.30
C GLU A 583 3.51 15.57 -15.79
N VAL A 584 4.65 14.93 -16.02
CA VAL A 584 5.16 14.43 -17.31
C VAL A 584 4.23 13.51 -18.08
N ASN A 585 3.22 14.00 -18.82
CA ASN A 585 2.57 13.18 -19.86
C ASN A 585 3.62 12.67 -20.86
N TYR A 586 4.11 11.44 -20.63
CA TYR A 586 5.31 10.92 -21.26
C TYR A 586 5.14 10.71 -22.76
N ARG A 587 3.91 10.40 -23.21
CA ARG A 587 3.58 10.29 -24.64
C ARG A 587 3.68 11.65 -25.34
N SER A 588 3.11 12.70 -24.75
CA SER A 588 3.23 14.06 -25.27
C SER A 588 4.68 14.56 -25.26
N ARG A 589 5.42 14.30 -24.17
CA ARG A 589 6.85 14.66 -24.04
C ARG A 589 7.73 13.93 -25.07
N ALA A 590 7.53 12.63 -25.26
CA ALA A 590 8.22 11.86 -26.30
C ALA A 590 7.91 12.35 -27.73
N ILE A 591 6.66 12.74 -28.01
CA ILE A 591 6.28 13.36 -29.29
C ILE A 591 6.95 14.72 -29.46
N ALA A 592 6.99 15.56 -28.41
CA ALA A 592 7.67 16.85 -28.44
C ALA A 592 9.18 16.69 -28.68
N ARG A 593 9.86 15.82 -27.93
CA ARG A 593 11.29 15.51 -28.08
C ARG A 593 11.60 14.92 -29.47
N SER A 594 10.72 14.09 -30.02
CA SER A 594 10.85 13.58 -31.40
C SER A 594 10.73 14.68 -32.47
N ARG A 595 9.74 15.57 -32.34
CA ARG A 595 9.61 16.77 -33.18
C ARG A 595 10.84 17.67 -33.06
N LYS A 596 11.38 17.83 -31.84
CA LYS A 596 12.56 18.67 -31.58
C LYS A 596 13.82 18.13 -32.23
N LYS A 597 14.06 16.80 -32.16
CA LYS A 597 15.13 16.14 -32.93
C LYS A 597 14.96 16.37 -34.44
N ALA A 598 13.74 16.29 -34.97
CA ALA A 598 13.49 16.56 -36.39
C ALA A 598 13.77 18.03 -36.78
N GLU A 599 13.38 18.99 -35.93
CA GLU A 599 13.68 20.42 -36.08
C GLU A 599 15.19 20.68 -36.11
N ILE A 600 15.94 20.17 -35.13
CA ILE A 600 17.41 20.31 -35.07
C ILE A 600 18.06 19.71 -36.32
N ARG A 601 17.65 18.51 -36.75
CA ARG A 601 18.12 17.89 -38.01
C ARG A 601 17.75 18.70 -39.26
N GLN A 602 16.68 19.50 -39.24
CA GLN A 602 16.33 20.39 -40.34
C GLN A 602 17.20 21.65 -40.31
N ARG A 603 17.37 22.25 -39.12
CA ARG A 603 18.23 23.43 -38.86
C ARG A 603 19.66 23.20 -39.37
N TYR A 604 20.29 22.09 -38.98
CA TYR A 604 21.64 21.73 -39.43
C TYR A 604 21.75 21.54 -40.96
N ARG A 605 20.74 20.93 -41.61
CA ARG A 605 20.71 20.80 -43.08
C ARG A 605 20.63 22.16 -43.78
N SER A 606 19.80 23.08 -43.29
CA SER A 606 19.70 24.44 -43.87
C SER A 606 20.96 25.27 -43.66
N GLU A 607 21.72 24.99 -42.60
CA GLU A 607 23.02 25.64 -42.30
C GLU A 607 24.20 24.96 -43.03
N GLY A 608 23.96 23.92 -43.83
CA GLY A 608 25.01 23.16 -44.53
C GLY A 608 25.93 22.34 -43.60
N LYS A 609 25.52 22.13 -42.35
CA LYS A 609 26.29 21.39 -41.33
C LYS A 609 26.04 19.89 -41.42
N GLU A 610 27.03 19.11 -41.02
CA GLU A 610 26.88 17.66 -40.84
C GLU A 610 25.82 17.37 -39.76
N ILE A 611 24.96 16.39 -40.00
CA ILE A 611 23.83 16.09 -39.11
C ILE A 611 24.37 15.29 -37.91
N PRO A 612 24.17 15.73 -36.65
CA PRO A 612 24.70 15.01 -35.50
C PRO A 612 24.15 13.59 -35.37
N SER A 613 24.90 12.74 -34.67
CA SER A 613 24.47 11.37 -34.35
C SER A 613 23.17 11.36 -33.52
N TRP A 614 22.51 10.21 -33.43
CA TRP A 614 21.32 10.08 -32.60
C TRP A 614 21.60 10.41 -31.12
N SER A 615 22.75 10.00 -30.58
CA SER A 615 23.20 10.34 -29.22
C SER A 615 23.36 11.85 -29.01
N GLU A 616 23.96 12.57 -29.95
CA GLU A 616 24.13 14.03 -29.87
C GLU A 616 22.79 14.76 -30.07
N LEU A 617 21.93 14.28 -30.97
CA LEU A 617 20.56 14.79 -31.13
C LEU A 617 19.70 14.55 -29.89
N ASP A 618 19.90 13.44 -29.18
CA ASP A 618 19.22 13.14 -27.93
C ASP A 618 19.64 14.11 -26.82
N ALA A 619 20.94 14.42 -26.71
CA ALA A 619 21.48 15.40 -25.76
C ALA A 619 21.05 16.84 -26.12
N LEU A 620 21.18 17.27 -27.38
CA LEU A 620 20.73 18.59 -27.85
C LEU A 620 19.22 18.79 -27.65
N ALA A 621 18.41 17.75 -27.89
CA ALA A 621 16.97 17.80 -27.65
C ALA A 621 16.57 17.67 -26.16
N GLN A 622 17.51 17.37 -25.25
CA GLN A 622 17.33 17.52 -23.80
C GLN A 622 17.78 18.91 -23.33
N ALA A 623 18.89 19.44 -23.89
CA ALA A 623 19.38 20.78 -23.55
C ALA A 623 18.43 21.90 -24.02
N GLU A 624 17.70 21.73 -25.13
CA GLU A 624 16.60 22.61 -25.55
C GLU A 624 15.22 22.21 -24.95
N GLU A 625 15.14 21.27 -23.97
CA GLU A 625 13.87 20.89 -23.33
C GLU A 625 13.63 21.68 -22.03
N THR A 626 12.62 22.55 -22.03
CA THR A 626 12.14 23.21 -20.81
C THR A 626 11.59 22.18 -19.82
N PRO A 627 12.02 22.17 -18.54
CA PRO A 627 11.39 21.32 -17.53
C PRO A 627 9.92 21.69 -17.34
N ALA A 628 9.13 20.76 -16.80
CA ALA A 628 7.75 21.05 -16.41
C ALA A 628 7.72 22.16 -15.35
N PRO A 629 6.64 22.98 -15.30
CA PRO A 629 6.48 24.01 -14.28
C PRO A 629 6.47 23.38 -12.88
N THR A 630 6.98 24.11 -11.89
CA THR A 630 6.85 23.69 -10.49
C THR A 630 5.39 23.77 -10.05
N LEU A 631 4.98 22.89 -9.14
CA LEU A 631 3.64 22.94 -8.52
C LEU A 631 3.56 23.98 -7.41
N GLU A 632 4.69 24.26 -6.77
CA GLU A 632 4.85 25.24 -5.70
C GLU A 632 5.84 26.34 -6.13
N PRO A 633 5.77 27.55 -5.56
CA PRO A 633 6.80 28.57 -5.74
C PRO A 633 8.11 28.15 -5.05
N PRO A 634 9.29 28.59 -5.54
CA PRO A 634 10.55 28.40 -4.83
C PRO A 634 10.54 29.07 -3.45
N GLU A 635 11.03 28.38 -2.43
CA GLU A 635 11.13 28.93 -1.07
C GLU A 635 12.26 29.97 -0.97
N PRO A 636 12.17 30.98 -0.07
CA PRO A 636 13.15 32.08 0.00
C PRO A 636 14.57 31.68 0.39
N ASP A 637 14.76 30.50 0.98
CA ASP A 637 16.08 29.93 1.31
C ASP A 637 16.76 29.23 0.12
N GLY A 638 16.03 29.05 -1.00
CA GLY A 638 16.54 28.46 -2.23
C GLY A 638 16.62 26.93 -2.24
N TYR A 639 16.19 26.23 -1.19
CA TYR A 639 16.17 24.75 -1.22
C TYR A 639 15.02 24.22 -2.10
N PRO A 640 15.19 23.04 -2.75
CA PRO A 640 14.29 22.62 -3.82
C PRO A 640 12.92 22.09 -3.37
N ASP A 641 12.90 21.31 -2.29
CA ASP A 641 11.65 20.88 -1.63
C ASP A 641 11.05 22.06 -0.83
N SER A 642 9.73 22.10 -0.65
CA SER A 642 9.06 23.17 0.09
C SER A 642 9.05 22.95 1.61
N ALA A 643 8.84 24.03 2.38
CA ALA A 643 8.76 23.98 3.84
C ALA A 643 7.32 23.65 4.29
N VAL A 644 7.07 22.41 4.68
CA VAL A 644 5.74 21.85 4.99
C VAL A 644 5.43 21.77 6.49
N TRP A 645 6.36 22.12 7.39
CA TRP A 645 6.20 22.06 8.84
C TRP A 645 6.25 23.46 9.47
N THR A 646 5.22 24.30 9.24
CA THR A 646 5.13 25.59 9.95
C THR A 646 4.34 25.49 11.25
N HIS A 647 3.36 24.59 11.33
CA HIS A 647 2.52 24.36 12.51
C HIS A 647 2.42 22.88 12.86
N LEU A 648 2.36 22.58 14.16
CA LEU A 648 1.97 21.28 14.69
C LEU A 648 0.53 21.36 15.22
N LEU A 649 -0.38 20.59 14.62
CA LEU A 649 -1.75 20.39 15.07
C LEU A 649 -1.79 19.21 16.07
N SER A 650 -2.02 19.52 17.33
CA SER A 650 -2.02 18.58 18.45
C SER A 650 -3.41 18.39 19.04
N PHE A 651 -3.71 17.19 19.55
CA PHE A 651 -4.94 16.91 20.30
C PHE A 651 -4.81 17.39 21.76
N ARG A 652 -5.91 17.87 22.36
CA ARG A 652 -5.92 18.32 23.75
C ARG A 652 -6.04 17.13 24.71
N ASN A 653 -5.05 16.95 25.59
CA ASN A 653 -5.04 15.90 26.62
C ASN A 653 -6.15 16.03 27.70
N VAL A 654 -6.99 17.06 27.63
CA VAL A 654 -8.20 17.21 28.47
C VAL A 654 -9.48 16.70 27.79
N SER A 655 -9.39 16.26 26.53
CA SER A 655 -10.51 15.79 25.72
C SER A 655 -10.57 14.26 25.67
N GLY A 656 -11.79 13.71 25.70
CA GLY A 656 -12.00 12.26 25.55
C GLY A 656 -11.55 11.75 24.18
N GLN A 657 -10.96 10.56 24.14
CA GLN A 657 -10.43 9.92 22.92
C GLN A 657 -11.50 9.74 21.82
N GLU A 658 -12.78 9.65 22.19
CA GLU A 658 -13.91 9.59 21.27
C GLU A 658 -14.04 10.84 20.35
N PHE A 659 -13.48 11.98 20.78
CA PHE A 659 -13.41 13.22 20.00
C PHE A 659 -12.15 13.31 19.12
N TYR A 660 -11.19 12.39 19.26
CA TYR A 660 -10.04 12.32 18.35
C TYR A 660 -10.51 11.91 16.95
N TYR A 661 -10.32 12.79 15.98
CA TYR A 661 -10.63 12.52 14.57
C TYR A 661 -9.76 13.33 13.62
N VAL A 662 -9.00 12.60 12.81
CA VAL A 662 -8.23 13.13 11.68
C VAL A 662 -9.09 13.00 10.43
N GLU A 663 -9.55 14.14 9.91
CA GLU A 663 -10.27 14.19 8.64
C GLU A 663 -9.29 14.13 7.47
N THR A 664 -9.81 13.82 6.29
CA THR A 664 -9.12 14.02 5.02
C THR A 664 -9.99 14.88 4.11
N TYR A 665 -9.48 16.05 3.73
CA TYR A 665 -10.21 17.06 2.97
C TYR A 665 -9.31 17.69 1.91
N ASN A 666 -9.91 18.45 0.99
CA ASN A 666 -9.18 19.39 0.15
C ASN A 666 -9.41 20.82 0.67
N ALA A 667 -8.35 21.64 0.65
CA ALA A 667 -8.34 22.99 1.22
C ALA A 667 -8.16 24.10 0.16
N ASP A 668 -8.69 23.87 -1.05
CA ASP A 668 -8.88 24.90 -2.08
C ASP A 668 -9.72 26.07 -1.50
N PRO A 669 -9.37 27.35 -1.76
CA PRO A 669 -8.26 27.82 -2.59
C PRO A 669 -6.91 28.01 -1.85
N GLU A 670 -6.82 27.85 -0.53
CA GLU A 670 -5.56 28.07 0.22
C GLU A 670 -4.47 27.04 -0.13
N PHE A 671 -4.87 25.83 -0.49
CA PHE A 671 -3.99 24.75 -0.94
C PHE A 671 -4.45 24.19 -2.29
N PRO A 672 -3.54 23.64 -3.13
CA PRO A 672 -3.88 23.15 -4.45
C PRO A 672 -5.01 22.11 -4.43
N LYS A 673 -5.92 22.16 -5.41
CA LYS A 673 -7.03 21.20 -5.55
C LYS A 673 -6.62 19.73 -5.75
N SER A 674 -5.35 19.49 -6.08
CA SER A 674 -4.73 18.15 -6.15
C SER A 674 -4.16 17.66 -4.81
N GLN A 675 -4.03 18.53 -3.82
CA GLN A 675 -3.45 18.22 -2.51
C GLN A 675 -4.54 17.77 -1.55
N ASN A 676 -4.37 16.58 -0.97
CA ASN A 676 -5.13 16.15 0.20
C ASN A 676 -4.48 16.72 1.46
N CYS A 677 -5.32 17.18 2.37
CA CYS A 677 -4.95 17.70 3.67
C CYS A 677 -5.51 16.80 4.76
N TYR A 678 -4.71 16.52 5.78
CA TYR A 678 -5.10 15.74 6.94
C TYR A 678 -5.24 16.61 8.19
N GLY A 679 -6.09 16.18 9.13
CA GLY A 679 -6.24 16.81 10.44
C GLY A 679 -7.59 17.49 10.59
N GLN A 680 -7.59 18.80 10.85
CA GLN A 680 -8.78 19.62 11.07
C GLN A 680 -8.58 20.98 10.40
N ARG A 681 -9.41 21.33 9.39
CA ARG A 681 -9.16 22.51 8.54
C ARG A 681 -9.17 23.84 9.30
N ASN A 682 -10.14 24.04 10.20
CA ASN A 682 -10.43 25.35 10.81
C ASN A 682 -10.00 25.37 12.28
N VAL A 683 -8.68 25.39 12.52
CA VAL A 683 -8.10 25.11 13.86
C VAL A 683 -8.55 26.11 14.92
N SER A 684 -8.63 27.39 14.56
CA SER A 684 -9.05 28.50 15.44
C SER A 684 -10.50 28.39 15.93
N LYS A 685 -11.27 27.40 15.43
CA LYS A 685 -12.64 27.07 15.87
C LYS A 685 -12.76 25.65 16.45
N ASN A 686 -11.67 24.91 16.60
CA ASN A 686 -11.70 23.52 17.05
C ASN A 686 -11.55 23.42 18.58
N GLU A 687 -12.52 22.75 19.22
CA GLU A 687 -12.54 22.55 20.67
C GLU A 687 -11.50 21.52 21.13
N TYR A 688 -11.18 20.52 20.31
CA TYR A 688 -10.44 19.30 20.68
C TYR A 688 -8.98 19.31 20.20
N PHE A 689 -8.67 20.09 19.17
CA PHE A 689 -7.32 20.28 18.64
C PHE A 689 -6.84 21.72 18.84
N TYR A 690 -5.53 21.93 18.76
CA TYR A 690 -4.88 23.24 18.75
C TYR A 690 -3.63 23.20 17.86
N ALA A 691 -3.30 24.32 17.23
CA ALA A 691 -2.03 24.47 16.52
C ALA A 691 -1.04 25.27 17.38
N GLN A 692 0.23 24.93 17.25
CA GLN A 692 1.37 25.69 17.76
C GLN A 692 2.42 25.82 16.66
N GLU A 693 3.17 26.93 16.63
CA GLU A 693 4.21 27.12 15.61
C GLU A 693 5.38 26.16 15.85
N VAL A 694 5.91 25.56 14.79
CA VAL A 694 7.08 24.66 14.87
C VAL A 694 8.35 25.43 15.28
N ALA A 695 8.35 26.76 15.14
CA ALA A 695 9.41 27.65 15.61
C ALA A 695 9.56 27.70 17.14
N ASP A 696 8.50 27.41 17.90
CA ASP A 696 8.52 27.41 19.37
C ASP A 696 8.91 26.04 19.98
N LEU A 697 9.16 25.03 19.13
CA LEU A 697 9.41 23.65 19.55
C LEU A 697 10.92 23.33 19.66
N PRO A 698 11.34 22.36 20.50
CA PRO A 698 12.75 22.05 20.70
C PRO A 698 13.50 21.53 19.47
N PHE A 699 12.78 21.23 18.38
CA PHE A 699 13.32 20.84 17.07
C PHE A 699 13.10 21.91 15.97
N ALA A 700 12.87 23.18 16.35
CA ALA A 700 12.81 24.30 15.42
C ALA A 700 14.06 24.35 14.51
N GLY A 701 13.83 24.35 13.19
CA GLY A 701 14.90 24.29 12.18
C GLY A 701 15.22 22.88 11.65
N LEU A 702 14.65 21.81 12.21
CA LEU A 702 14.81 20.43 11.72
C LEU A 702 14.44 20.31 10.22
N GLU A 703 13.35 20.94 9.79
CA GLU A 703 12.96 20.96 8.37
C GLU A 703 14.01 21.63 7.47
N THR A 704 14.65 22.71 7.92
CA THR A 704 15.70 23.40 7.16
C THR A 704 16.93 22.51 6.98
N HIS A 705 17.33 21.77 8.02
CA HIS A 705 18.39 20.76 7.91
C HIS A 705 18.03 19.66 6.91
N LEU A 706 16.82 19.10 7.01
CA LEU A 706 16.34 18.05 6.13
C LEU A 706 16.29 18.46 4.66
N ARG A 707 15.70 19.63 4.34
CA ARG A 707 15.60 20.16 2.97
C ARG A 707 16.99 20.46 2.38
N ARG A 708 17.92 20.97 3.19
CA ARG A 708 19.33 21.16 2.80
C ARG A 708 20.01 19.83 2.46
N PHE A 709 19.89 18.82 3.33
CA PHE A 709 20.53 17.52 3.12
C PHE A 709 19.91 16.73 1.96
N ALA A 710 18.60 16.87 1.71
CA ALA A 710 17.96 16.25 0.55
C ALA A 710 18.49 16.83 -0.78
N ALA A 711 18.71 18.15 -0.85
CA ALA A 711 19.39 18.79 -1.98
C ALA A 711 20.83 18.27 -2.17
N GLU A 712 21.61 18.20 -1.09
CA GLU A 712 22.98 17.68 -1.10
C GLU A 712 23.05 16.23 -1.63
N ALA A 713 22.07 15.39 -1.26
CA ALA A 713 21.96 14.03 -1.81
C ALA A 713 21.78 14.01 -3.33
N VAL A 714 21.08 15.00 -3.90
CA VAL A 714 20.89 15.13 -5.34
C VAL A 714 22.16 15.65 -6.03
N GLU A 715 22.93 16.54 -5.39
CA GLU A 715 24.24 16.97 -5.88
C GLU A 715 25.23 15.80 -5.95
N ILE A 716 25.36 14.99 -4.88
CA ILE A 716 26.23 13.81 -4.82
C ILE A 716 25.82 12.73 -5.84
N LYS A 717 24.52 12.59 -6.12
CA LYS A 717 23.97 11.70 -7.15
C LYS A 717 24.33 12.16 -8.57
N GLN A 718 24.57 13.45 -8.79
CA GLN A 718 24.89 14.05 -10.09
C GLN A 718 26.40 14.11 -10.40
N SER A 719 27.27 14.07 -9.37
CA SER A 719 28.73 13.89 -9.52
C SER A 719 29.11 12.47 -9.90
#